data_AF-U2AUV6-F1
#
_entry.id   AF-U2AUV6-F1
#
_cell.length_a   1.000
_cell.length_b   1.000
_cell.length_c   1.000
_cell.angle_alpha   90.00
_cell.angle_beta   90.00
_cell.angle_gamma   90.00
#
_symmetry.space_group_name_H-M   'P 1'
#
loop_
_entity.id
_entity.type
_entity.pdbx_description
1 polymer ?
#
loop_
_entity_poly.entity_id
_entity_poly.type
_entity_poly.pdbx_seq_one_letter_code
_entity_poly.pdbx_strand_id
1 'polypeptide(L)'
;MKKYLLCILLCLSCSKESYNFAEVFPSVFKDLGVLELKGASVTLSITIAQDYNRMVTRRGFYYATTQEALADPTTRRVFKDPSFGTGHFTAHIEHLLAETTYYYQAFATNAQGTALSEIKSFTTLQGTPAQVVTESPRIEEHKIMLKGKIADTGGYPITEYGFYYSTTQREPSDADLTLHRESPSYRRAEFAIPLEDFQAGARYYVRAFVVTRMGKSLGEVITFDTNQAPPILEVSLEAHEQVTNTSARLKMRTTQGRDMTGYIEGFLYSEFVQIPVLEKEGVLQKGATKSAEHQYYADLMDLRPAKRYYVRAYLQNQAGIVYSEPLTLHTLPTKVPQEVRLDHYDRLTSHSVVFYGSVSSAEGGVITHRGLVYSTSSESLTIERGQKLGVLPETGDFSAHLTSLEPNTQYFAKAYAANEYGIAYSEPMTFVTEPIGEPSQLRITFNQATTNSIELRATVSQEGGGTIQSRGFVYSASHNQPTLEHQKQEAGSGSGSFSAILSGLRMNTTYYVRAYATNQRGTFYSETHPITTQNISLPTLSTVTPREISSTKAKLIGELTSNGGGHIHRYGFIYSPRDTSPTIEGDAIHLSFSGEVSGVFQGELTGLGRNTTYYVRAYAINERGVSYSPVYSFKTASLSIGDSYQGGVVAYLFTPSDIGYVEGQAHGYLIPPIERWPAMPYTWGCDLSPHTTGILLGTGRDNTIMIAEECSNTSASYYIKHYFRVSGHEDWFIPSRMEFANIADQRARLGLPTGEYWTSSQKDKEQAYYMSITPTTSRIGVAGKSETKKVIPIREF
;
A
#
# COMPACT_ATOMS: atom_id res chain seq x y z
N MET A 1 -5.84 7.83 1.86
CA MET A 1 -4.51 7.95 2.50
C MET A 1 -3.55 7.10 1.68
N LYS A 2 -2.76 7.70 0.78
CA LYS A 2 -1.34 8.10 0.95
C LYS A 2 -0.42 6.86 1.07
N LYS A 3 0.57 6.57 0.21
CA LYS A 3 1.52 7.47 -0.50
C LYS A 3 2.14 6.82 -1.75
N TYR A 4 2.30 7.67 -2.77
CA TYR A 4 3.23 7.60 -3.89
C TYR A 4 4.65 8.04 -3.48
N LEU A 5 5.69 7.60 -4.21
CA LEU A 5 7.04 8.17 -4.29
C LEU A 5 7.49 8.02 -5.78
N LEU A 6 7.42 9.03 -6.66
CA LEU A 6 8.22 10.24 -6.85
C LEU A 6 9.73 9.98 -7.12
N CYS A 7 10.11 10.08 -8.40
CA CYS A 7 11.47 10.40 -8.86
C CYS A 7 11.38 11.57 -9.86
N ILE A 8 12.19 12.59 -9.62
CA ILE A 8 12.18 13.93 -10.24
C ILE A 8 13.44 14.11 -11.11
N LEU A 9 13.19 14.62 -12.32
CA LEU A 9 13.95 15.52 -13.21
C LEU A 9 15.48 15.43 -13.38
N LEU A 10 15.88 15.45 -14.65
CA LEU A 10 16.98 16.28 -15.16
C LEU A 10 16.50 17.04 -16.42
N CYS A 11 16.40 18.37 -16.28
CA CYS A 11 16.17 19.35 -17.34
C CYS A 11 17.41 19.49 -18.24
N LEU A 12 17.20 19.61 -19.57
CA LEU A 12 18.15 20.23 -20.48
C LEU A 12 17.46 21.33 -21.29
N SER A 13 17.78 22.56 -20.88
CA SER A 13 17.95 23.81 -21.65
C SER A 13 16.92 24.19 -22.71
N CYS A 14 16.13 25.22 -22.38
CA CYS A 14 15.56 26.16 -23.33
C CYS A 14 16.58 27.30 -23.57
N SER A 15 17.00 27.49 -24.82
CA SER A 15 17.52 28.79 -25.30
C SER A 15 17.05 28.98 -26.73
N LYS A 16 15.92 29.67 -26.89
CA LYS A 16 15.39 30.12 -28.17
C LYS A 16 16.25 31.31 -28.62
N GLU A 17 17.43 31.03 -29.16
CA GLU A 17 18.25 32.03 -29.83
C GLU A 17 17.51 32.52 -31.09
N SER A 18 17.45 33.83 -31.19
CA SER A 18 16.96 34.63 -32.30
C SER A 18 17.73 34.32 -33.58
N TYR A 19 17.07 33.66 -34.53
CA TYR A 19 17.58 33.52 -35.90
C TYR A 19 17.23 34.77 -36.70
N ASN A 20 18.22 35.64 -36.84
CA ASN A 20 18.23 36.76 -37.78
C ASN A 20 18.75 36.24 -39.13
N PHE A 21 17.95 36.32 -40.19
CA PHE A 21 18.46 36.24 -41.57
C PHE A 21 18.16 37.57 -42.27
N ALA A 22 19.09 38.50 -42.09
CA ALA A 22 19.35 39.52 -43.08
C ALA A 22 20.51 39.01 -43.95
N GLU A 23 20.19 38.31 -45.04
CA GLU A 23 21.03 38.31 -46.23
C GLU A 23 20.12 38.17 -47.45
N VAL A 24 19.77 39.32 -47.99
CA VAL A 24 19.11 39.48 -49.29
C VAL A 24 20.08 38.94 -50.33
N PHE A 25 19.72 37.84 -51.01
CA PHE A 25 20.35 37.47 -52.27
C PHE A 25 19.50 38.04 -53.41
N PRO A 26 19.83 39.23 -53.96
CA PRO A 26 18.97 39.94 -54.91
C PRO A 26 18.77 39.22 -56.26
N SER A 27 19.45 38.11 -56.52
CA SER A 27 19.43 37.36 -57.78
C SER A 27 18.52 36.13 -57.82
N VAL A 28 17.75 35.83 -56.76
CA VAL A 28 16.93 34.58 -56.69
C VAL A 28 15.66 34.65 -57.53
N PHE A 29 15.00 35.81 -57.59
CA PHE A 29 13.70 35.98 -58.24
C PHE A 29 13.82 36.92 -59.44
N LYS A 30 13.23 36.52 -60.58
CA LYS A 30 13.13 37.32 -61.82
C LYS A 30 11.69 37.30 -62.34
N ASP A 31 11.37 38.26 -63.20
CA ASP A 31 10.10 38.30 -63.93
C ASP A 31 8.85 38.34 -63.03
N LEU A 32 8.97 38.95 -61.84
CA LEU A 32 7.83 39.13 -60.94
C LEU A 32 6.83 40.12 -61.55
N GLY A 33 5.63 39.66 -61.90
CA GLY A 33 4.63 40.51 -62.54
C GLY A 33 3.22 39.92 -62.62
N VAL A 34 2.28 40.76 -63.03
CA VAL A 34 0.88 40.38 -63.32
C VAL A 34 0.76 40.08 -64.81
N LEU A 35 0.25 38.90 -65.16
CA LEU A 35 -0.02 38.50 -66.55
C LEU A 35 -1.46 38.83 -66.96
N GLU A 36 -2.42 38.61 -66.06
CA GLU A 36 -3.84 38.85 -66.33
C GLU A 36 -4.51 39.39 -65.06
N LEU A 37 -5.37 40.39 -65.21
CA LEU A 37 -6.06 41.03 -64.09
C LEU A 37 -7.54 41.20 -64.42
N LYS A 38 -8.41 40.69 -63.54
CA LYS A 38 -9.87 40.77 -63.62
C LYS A 38 -10.42 41.43 -62.34
N GLY A 39 -11.73 41.66 -62.32
CA GLY A 39 -12.39 42.22 -61.13
C GLY A 39 -12.29 41.32 -59.91
N ALA A 40 -12.29 39.99 -60.09
CA ALA A 40 -12.27 39.03 -58.97
C ALA A 40 -11.08 38.07 -58.97
N SER A 41 -10.13 38.21 -59.90
CA SER A 41 -8.99 37.31 -60.00
C SER A 41 -7.77 37.97 -60.63
N VAL A 42 -6.60 37.37 -60.39
CA VAL A 42 -5.31 37.78 -60.98
C VAL A 42 -4.51 36.54 -61.36
N THR A 43 -3.73 36.64 -62.43
CA THR A 43 -2.69 35.66 -62.76
C THR A 43 -1.33 36.31 -62.55
N LEU A 44 -0.58 35.86 -61.54
CA LEU A 44 0.78 36.32 -61.27
C LEU A 44 1.81 35.40 -61.93
N SER A 45 2.99 35.93 -62.20
CA SER A 45 4.14 35.19 -62.75
C SER A 45 5.42 35.51 -62.00
N ILE A 46 6.31 34.52 -61.92
CA ILE A 46 7.64 34.64 -61.33
C ILE A 46 8.57 33.53 -61.85
N THR A 47 9.85 33.85 -61.99
CA THR A 47 10.93 32.89 -62.26
C THR A 47 11.87 32.81 -61.05
N ILE A 48 12.06 31.62 -60.49
CA ILE A 48 13.14 31.35 -59.52
C ILE A 48 14.39 30.98 -60.30
N ALA A 49 15.40 31.85 -60.31
CA ALA A 49 16.59 31.70 -61.16
C ALA A 49 17.64 30.76 -60.57
N GLN A 50 17.76 30.64 -59.25
CA GLN A 50 18.79 29.84 -58.57
C GLN A 50 18.28 29.27 -57.23
N ASP A 51 18.80 28.11 -56.82
CA ASP A 51 18.49 27.43 -55.55
C ASP A 51 19.72 27.17 -54.65
N TYR A 52 20.89 27.72 -55.04
CA TYR A 52 22.17 27.62 -54.31
C TYR A 52 22.54 26.19 -53.85
N ASN A 53 22.44 25.22 -54.76
CA ASN A 53 22.76 23.81 -54.51
C ASN A 53 21.90 23.15 -53.41
N ARG A 54 20.71 23.70 -53.15
CA ARG A 54 19.73 23.17 -52.20
C ARG A 54 18.33 23.31 -52.79
N MET A 55 17.77 22.17 -53.22
CA MET A 55 16.47 22.07 -53.89
C MET A 55 15.37 22.87 -53.15
N VAL A 56 14.68 23.75 -53.89
CA VAL A 56 13.49 24.45 -53.41
C VAL A 56 12.37 23.44 -53.21
N THR A 57 11.91 23.29 -51.97
CA THR A 57 10.87 22.33 -51.56
C THR A 57 9.50 22.98 -51.40
N ARG A 58 9.40 24.31 -51.34
CA ARG A 58 8.12 25.04 -51.39
C ARG A 58 8.29 26.35 -52.12
N ARG A 59 7.35 26.70 -52.99
CA ARG A 59 7.33 28.00 -53.66
C ARG A 59 5.91 28.53 -53.84
N GLY A 60 5.76 29.83 -54.04
CA GLY A 60 4.44 30.43 -54.20
C GLY A 60 4.44 31.94 -53.97
N PHE A 61 3.26 32.48 -53.66
CA PHE A 61 3.05 33.90 -53.39
C PHE A 61 2.36 34.11 -52.05
N TYR A 62 2.86 35.08 -51.28
CA TYR A 62 2.11 35.72 -50.22
C TYR A 62 1.39 36.94 -50.78
N TYR A 63 0.14 37.18 -50.37
CA TYR A 63 -0.61 38.37 -50.78
C TYR A 63 -1.60 38.83 -49.71
N ALA A 64 -1.83 40.14 -49.63
CA ALA A 64 -2.76 40.76 -48.68
C ALA A 64 -3.21 42.15 -49.18
N THR A 65 -4.24 42.73 -48.57
CA THR A 65 -4.78 44.06 -48.97
C THR A 65 -4.00 45.25 -48.39
N THR A 66 -3.10 45.02 -47.44
CA THR A 66 -2.15 46.03 -46.94
C THR A 66 -0.75 45.40 -46.79
N GLN A 67 0.30 46.22 -46.70
CA GLN A 67 1.66 45.71 -46.51
C GLN A 67 1.87 45.13 -45.11
N GLU A 68 1.23 45.68 -44.09
CA GLU A 68 1.29 45.18 -42.71
C GLU A 68 0.67 43.77 -42.63
N ALA A 69 -0.49 43.59 -43.26
CA ALA A 69 -1.15 42.29 -43.35
C ALA A 69 -0.36 41.29 -44.21
N LEU A 70 0.46 41.76 -45.16
CA LEU A 70 1.36 40.89 -45.92
C LEU A 70 2.55 40.40 -45.08
N ALA A 71 3.07 41.27 -44.21
CA ALA A 71 4.19 40.98 -43.34
C ALA A 71 3.82 39.99 -42.22
N ASP A 72 2.58 40.07 -41.71
CA ASP A 72 2.09 39.19 -40.66
C ASP A 72 1.67 37.80 -41.19
N PRO A 73 2.34 36.71 -40.75
CA PRO A 73 2.02 35.34 -41.19
C PRO A 73 0.61 34.87 -40.85
N THR A 74 -0.06 35.49 -39.89
CA THR A 74 -1.41 35.10 -39.45
C THR A 74 -2.51 35.72 -40.30
N THR A 75 -2.22 36.83 -41.00
CA THR A 75 -3.20 37.59 -41.77
C THR A 75 -2.95 37.55 -43.28
N ARG A 76 -1.71 37.28 -43.72
CA ARG A 76 -1.39 37.13 -45.16
C ARG A 76 -2.02 35.87 -45.77
N ARG A 77 -2.48 35.98 -47.01
CA ARG A 77 -2.94 34.84 -47.80
C ARG A 77 -1.77 34.21 -48.54
N VAL A 78 -1.87 32.92 -48.85
CA VAL A 78 -0.80 32.14 -49.49
C VAL A 78 -1.34 31.36 -50.69
N PHE A 79 -0.79 31.61 -51.86
CA PHE A 79 -0.88 30.69 -52.99
C PHE A 79 0.39 29.82 -52.99
N LYS A 80 0.22 28.50 -53.03
CA LYS A 80 1.35 27.55 -53.08
C LYS A 80 1.37 26.90 -54.45
N ASP A 81 2.49 27.02 -55.14
CA ASP A 81 2.71 26.28 -56.37
C ASP A 81 3.08 24.83 -56.03
N PRO A 82 2.45 23.83 -56.68
CA PRO A 82 2.66 22.43 -56.34
C PRO A 82 4.01 21.88 -56.82
N SER A 83 4.73 22.60 -57.67
CA SER A 83 6.00 22.14 -58.22
C SER A 83 7.20 22.60 -57.40
N PHE A 84 8.29 21.85 -57.53
CA PHE A 84 9.52 22.01 -56.74
C PHE A 84 10.67 22.50 -57.62
N GLY A 85 11.75 22.97 -56.99
CA GLY A 85 12.95 23.44 -57.68
C GLY A 85 12.81 24.86 -58.26
N THR A 86 13.76 25.22 -59.11
CA THR A 86 13.83 26.51 -59.82
C THR A 86 12.89 26.54 -61.04
N GLY A 87 12.81 27.68 -61.72
CA GLY A 87 12.04 27.84 -62.96
C GLY A 87 10.86 28.81 -62.87
N HIS A 88 10.21 29.04 -64.01
CA HIS A 88 9.07 29.92 -64.15
C HIS A 88 7.78 29.22 -63.74
N PHE A 89 6.92 29.91 -62.97
CA PHE A 89 5.56 29.46 -62.69
C PHE A 89 4.58 30.63 -62.62
N THR A 90 3.30 30.31 -62.79
CA THR A 90 2.19 31.26 -62.71
C THR A 90 1.21 30.88 -61.62
N ALA A 91 0.65 31.86 -60.93
CA ALA A 91 -0.36 31.67 -59.91
C ALA A 91 -1.68 32.33 -60.35
N HIS A 92 -2.70 31.51 -60.60
CA HIS A 92 -4.07 32.02 -60.80
C HIS A 92 -4.77 32.11 -59.44
N ILE A 93 -5.01 33.33 -58.98
CA ILE A 93 -5.61 33.64 -57.68
C ILE A 93 -7.01 34.21 -57.93
N GLU A 94 -8.04 33.50 -57.48
CA GLU A 94 -9.44 33.88 -57.58
C GLU A 94 -10.00 34.42 -56.24
N HIS A 95 -11.26 34.86 -56.26
CA HIS A 95 -11.99 35.40 -55.09
C HIS A 95 -11.35 36.65 -54.47
N LEU A 96 -10.75 37.48 -55.32
CA LEU A 96 -10.32 38.82 -54.94
C LEU A 96 -11.51 39.77 -54.90
N LEU A 97 -11.41 40.78 -54.05
CA LEU A 97 -12.37 41.87 -54.04
C LEU A 97 -12.13 42.75 -55.27
N ALA A 98 -13.19 43.13 -55.98
CA ALA A 98 -13.08 44.14 -57.04
C ALA A 98 -12.69 45.51 -56.49
N GLU A 99 -12.04 46.33 -57.32
CA GLU A 99 -11.51 47.67 -56.97
C GLU A 99 -10.62 47.71 -55.73
N THR A 100 -9.93 46.61 -55.44
CA THR A 100 -9.13 46.46 -54.22
C THR A 100 -7.66 46.27 -54.56
N THR A 101 -6.81 47.06 -53.91
CA THR A 101 -5.36 46.95 -54.03
C THR A 101 -4.85 45.79 -53.18
N TYR A 102 -4.09 44.90 -53.80
CA TYR A 102 -3.39 43.80 -53.15
C TYR A 102 -1.89 43.98 -53.29
N TYR A 103 -1.18 43.78 -52.18
CA TYR A 103 0.28 43.68 -52.11
C TYR A 103 0.65 42.20 -52.13
N TYR A 104 1.70 41.85 -52.86
CA TYR A 104 2.15 40.47 -53.00
C TYR A 104 3.66 40.36 -53.10
N GLN A 105 4.18 39.22 -52.65
CA GLN A 105 5.59 38.84 -52.78
C GLN A 105 5.69 37.33 -53.03
N ALA A 106 6.62 36.91 -53.86
CA ALA A 106 6.93 35.50 -54.05
C ALA A 106 7.79 34.97 -52.88
N PHE A 107 7.70 33.67 -52.60
CA PHE A 107 8.57 32.98 -51.66
C PHE A 107 9.09 31.67 -52.24
N ALA A 108 10.27 31.26 -51.79
CA ALA A 108 10.89 29.97 -52.09
C ALA A 108 11.60 29.44 -50.85
N THR A 109 11.29 28.23 -50.42
CA THR A 109 11.84 27.58 -49.22
C THR A 109 12.66 26.37 -49.63
N ASN A 110 13.87 26.24 -49.08
CA ASN A 110 14.70 25.04 -49.15
C ASN A 110 15.13 24.62 -47.73
N ALA A 111 16.07 23.67 -47.62
CA ALA A 111 16.56 23.19 -46.34
C ALA A 111 17.27 24.27 -45.48
N GLN A 112 17.66 25.40 -46.04
CA GLN A 112 18.35 26.48 -45.32
C GLN A 112 17.41 27.59 -44.83
N GLY A 113 16.26 27.78 -45.47
CA GLY A 113 15.33 28.84 -45.09
C GLY A 113 14.38 29.23 -46.20
N THR A 114 13.68 30.36 -46.01
CA THR A 114 12.74 30.92 -47.00
C THR A 114 13.27 32.24 -47.54
N ALA A 115 13.52 32.31 -48.84
CA ALA A 115 13.81 33.54 -49.57
C ALA A 115 12.49 34.20 -50.01
N LEU A 116 12.48 35.53 -50.04
CA LEU A 116 11.33 36.36 -50.42
C LEU A 116 11.72 37.32 -51.54
N SER A 117 10.80 37.58 -52.47
CA SER A 117 10.99 38.62 -53.49
C SER A 117 10.72 40.03 -52.93
N GLU A 118 10.95 41.05 -53.75
CA GLU A 118 10.38 42.38 -53.51
C GLU A 118 8.84 42.31 -53.41
N ILE A 119 8.26 43.24 -52.64
CA ILE A 119 6.82 43.43 -52.57
C ILE A 119 6.37 44.27 -53.76
N LYS A 120 5.42 43.75 -54.54
CA LYS A 120 4.70 44.49 -55.58
C LYS A 120 3.22 44.62 -55.21
N SER A 121 2.48 45.42 -55.97
CA SER A 121 1.04 45.53 -55.81
C SER A 121 0.31 45.61 -57.15
N PHE A 122 -0.99 45.27 -57.12
CA PHE A 122 -1.94 45.48 -58.21
C PHE A 122 -3.30 45.86 -57.63
N THR A 123 -4.15 46.52 -58.42
CA THR A 123 -5.53 46.85 -58.04
C THR A 123 -6.49 46.14 -58.99
N THR A 124 -7.40 45.33 -58.46
CA THR A 124 -8.40 44.61 -59.27
C THR A 124 -9.33 45.56 -60.01
N LEU A 125 -9.87 45.11 -61.15
CA LEU A 125 -10.80 45.91 -61.97
C LEU A 125 -12.18 46.08 -61.27
N GLN A 126 -13.01 46.97 -61.82
CA GLN A 126 -14.39 47.14 -61.36
C GLN A 126 -15.22 45.86 -61.55
N GLY A 127 -16.06 45.53 -60.57
CA GLY A 127 -16.94 44.36 -60.60
C GLY A 127 -18.19 44.55 -61.47
N THR A 128 -18.85 43.44 -61.82
CA THR A 128 -20.08 43.35 -62.64
C THR A 128 -21.32 43.01 -61.78
N PRO A 129 -22.56 43.10 -62.31
CA PRO A 129 -23.73 42.54 -61.62
C PRO A 129 -23.62 41.02 -61.44
N ALA A 130 -24.12 40.51 -60.32
CA ALA A 130 -24.15 39.07 -60.05
C ALA A 130 -25.12 38.33 -60.98
N GLN A 131 -24.88 37.04 -61.21
CA GLN A 131 -25.73 36.14 -61.98
C GLN A 131 -26.22 34.97 -61.13
N VAL A 132 -27.52 34.69 -61.16
CA VAL A 132 -28.16 33.61 -60.41
C VAL A 132 -29.11 32.82 -61.31
N VAL A 133 -29.16 31.52 -61.11
CA VAL A 133 -30.00 30.57 -61.83
C VAL A 133 -30.94 29.90 -60.84
N THR A 134 -32.22 29.83 -61.16
CA THR A 134 -33.20 29.03 -60.41
C THR A 134 -33.08 27.58 -60.88
N GLU A 135 -33.05 26.62 -59.95
CA GLU A 135 -32.99 25.20 -60.28
C GLU A 135 -34.28 24.48 -59.87
N SER A 136 -34.51 23.29 -60.44
CA SER A 136 -35.64 22.45 -60.06
C SER A 136 -35.58 22.09 -58.56
N PRO A 137 -36.70 22.23 -57.82
CA PRO A 137 -36.73 21.93 -56.40
C PRO A 137 -36.72 20.42 -56.14
N ARG A 138 -36.35 20.04 -54.92
CA ARG A 138 -36.54 18.67 -54.41
C ARG A 138 -37.82 18.62 -53.58
N ILE A 139 -38.77 17.78 -53.99
CA ILE A 139 -40.09 17.66 -53.39
C ILE A 139 -40.13 16.36 -52.59
N GLU A 140 -40.40 16.47 -51.29
CA GLU A 140 -40.61 15.36 -50.36
C GLU A 140 -41.98 15.48 -49.69
N GLU A 141 -42.43 14.42 -49.03
CA GLU A 141 -43.79 14.28 -48.47
C GLU A 141 -44.18 15.42 -47.52
N HIS A 142 -43.23 15.94 -46.74
CA HIS A 142 -43.46 17.00 -45.76
C HIS A 142 -42.47 18.16 -45.87
N LYS A 143 -41.75 18.24 -47.01
CA LYS A 143 -40.67 19.22 -47.18
C LYS A 143 -40.41 19.51 -48.65
N ILE A 144 -40.34 20.79 -49.00
CA ILE A 144 -39.89 21.23 -50.32
C ILE A 144 -38.57 21.98 -50.14
N MET A 145 -37.56 21.61 -50.91
CA MET A 145 -36.29 22.31 -50.97
C MET A 145 -36.20 23.08 -52.28
N LEU A 146 -36.36 24.41 -52.23
CA LEU A 146 -36.13 25.28 -53.37
C LEU A 146 -34.62 25.40 -53.61
N LYS A 147 -34.18 25.23 -54.86
CA LYS A 147 -32.76 25.21 -55.24
C LYS A 147 -32.42 26.33 -56.20
N GLY A 148 -31.22 26.88 -56.06
CA GLY A 148 -30.68 27.93 -56.91
C GLY A 148 -29.16 27.89 -56.94
N LYS A 149 -28.57 28.54 -57.93
CA LYS A 149 -27.12 28.55 -58.15
C LYS A 149 -26.64 29.94 -58.50
N ILE A 150 -25.66 30.42 -57.74
CA ILE A 150 -25.00 31.70 -58.03
C ILE A 150 -23.87 31.42 -59.02
N ALA A 151 -24.11 31.73 -60.29
CA ALA A 151 -23.19 31.47 -61.39
C ALA A 151 -21.99 32.43 -61.36
N ASP A 152 -22.22 33.69 -60.98
CA ASP A 152 -21.17 34.69 -60.80
C ASP A 152 -21.55 35.72 -59.74
N THR A 153 -20.59 36.13 -58.89
CA THR A 153 -20.84 37.16 -57.87
C THR A 153 -20.49 38.56 -58.37
N GLY A 154 -19.88 38.67 -59.55
CA GLY A 154 -19.45 39.93 -60.13
C GLY A 154 -18.31 40.62 -59.36
N GLY A 155 -17.58 39.89 -58.52
CA GLY A 155 -16.43 40.41 -57.75
C GLY A 155 -16.79 41.10 -56.44
N TYR A 156 -18.05 41.06 -56.04
CA TYR A 156 -18.54 41.58 -54.76
C TYR A 156 -19.06 40.47 -53.86
N PRO A 157 -19.07 40.68 -52.53
CA PRO A 157 -19.72 39.73 -51.64
C PRO A 157 -21.21 39.75 -51.92
N ILE A 158 -21.79 38.55 -51.90
CA ILE A 158 -23.24 38.40 -51.78
C ILE A 158 -23.61 38.95 -50.40
N THR A 159 -24.70 39.69 -50.32
CA THR A 159 -25.27 40.16 -49.04
C THR A 159 -26.50 39.36 -48.69
N GLU A 160 -27.29 39.00 -49.69
CA GLU A 160 -28.55 38.28 -49.56
C GLU A 160 -28.76 37.39 -50.78
N TYR A 161 -29.34 36.21 -50.59
CA TYR A 161 -29.85 35.40 -51.68
C TYR A 161 -31.12 34.67 -51.23
N GLY A 162 -31.98 34.32 -52.17
CA GLY A 162 -33.27 33.76 -51.83
C GLY A 162 -34.12 33.37 -53.02
N PHE A 163 -35.39 33.16 -52.76
CA PHE A 163 -36.43 32.84 -53.74
C PHE A 163 -37.66 33.71 -53.51
N TYR A 164 -38.24 34.17 -54.61
CA TYR A 164 -39.62 34.64 -54.65
C TYR A 164 -40.50 33.49 -55.13
N TYR A 165 -41.65 33.30 -54.48
CA TYR A 165 -42.57 32.23 -54.83
C TYR A 165 -44.04 32.64 -54.69
N SER A 166 -44.90 32.04 -55.49
CA SER A 166 -46.34 32.28 -55.47
C SER A 166 -47.11 31.09 -56.03
N THR A 167 -48.35 30.88 -55.57
CA THR A 167 -49.28 29.91 -56.15
C THR A 167 -50.19 30.52 -57.22
N THR A 168 -50.22 31.86 -57.33
CA THR A 168 -51.12 32.59 -58.22
C THR A 168 -50.35 33.44 -59.24
N GLN A 169 -49.24 34.06 -58.83
CA GLN A 169 -48.45 34.95 -59.68
C GLN A 169 -47.39 34.19 -60.49
N ARG A 170 -47.44 34.32 -61.82
CA ARG A 170 -46.56 33.58 -62.74
C ARG A 170 -45.13 34.11 -62.80
N GLU A 171 -44.91 35.35 -62.41
CA GLU A 171 -43.59 35.97 -62.28
C GLU A 171 -43.43 36.56 -60.87
N PRO A 172 -43.04 35.74 -59.88
CA PRO A 172 -42.92 36.19 -58.50
C PRO A 172 -41.86 37.27 -58.33
N SER A 173 -42.15 38.29 -57.53
CA SER A 173 -41.32 39.46 -57.25
C SER A 173 -41.16 39.68 -55.75
N ASP A 174 -40.53 40.79 -55.36
CA ASP A 174 -40.41 41.18 -53.95
C ASP A 174 -41.73 41.59 -53.29
N ALA A 175 -42.81 41.74 -54.07
CA ALA A 175 -44.17 41.87 -53.55
C ALA A 175 -44.82 40.52 -53.20
N ASP A 176 -44.19 39.39 -53.57
CA ASP A 176 -44.68 38.04 -53.32
C ASP A 176 -44.00 37.39 -52.11
N LEU A 177 -44.38 36.14 -51.80
CA LEU A 177 -43.77 35.41 -50.70
C LEU A 177 -42.28 35.21 -50.96
N THR A 178 -41.48 35.50 -49.94
CA THR A 178 -40.03 35.58 -50.05
C THR A 178 -39.36 34.69 -49.02
N LEU A 179 -38.48 33.80 -49.48
CA LEU A 179 -37.54 33.07 -48.64
C LEU A 179 -36.15 33.59 -48.92
N HIS A 180 -35.42 34.02 -47.89
CA HIS A 180 -34.09 34.57 -48.09
C HIS A 180 -33.16 34.18 -46.96
N ARG A 181 -31.85 34.30 -47.23
CA ARG A 181 -30.79 34.18 -46.24
C ARG A 181 -29.81 35.32 -46.46
N GLU A 182 -29.41 35.94 -45.37
CA GLU A 182 -28.29 36.87 -45.35
C GLU A 182 -26.98 36.08 -45.27
N SER A 183 -26.02 36.38 -46.13
CA SER A 183 -24.71 35.72 -46.07
C SER A 183 -23.63 36.58 -46.72
N PRO A 184 -22.72 37.20 -45.95
CA PRO A 184 -21.55 37.86 -46.52
C PRO A 184 -20.58 36.78 -47.03
N SER A 185 -20.73 36.34 -48.28
CA SER A 185 -19.86 35.33 -48.88
C SER A 185 -19.49 35.64 -50.32
N TYR A 186 -18.29 35.23 -50.72
CA TYR A 186 -17.79 35.31 -52.11
C TYR A 186 -17.93 33.97 -52.85
N ARG A 187 -18.68 33.02 -52.27
CA ARG A 187 -18.78 31.68 -52.84
C ARG A 187 -19.76 31.68 -53.99
N ARG A 188 -19.29 31.27 -55.17
CA ARG A 188 -20.15 30.61 -56.14
C ARG A 188 -20.69 29.36 -55.47
N ALA A 189 -22.00 29.29 -55.29
CA ALA A 189 -22.62 28.25 -54.50
C ALA A 189 -23.98 27.89 -55.08
N GLU A 190 -24.24 26.58 -55.12
CA GLU A 190 -25.61 26.08 -55.10
C GLU A 190 -26.15 26.29 -53.68
N PHE A 191 -27.36 26.83 -53.60
CA PHE A 191 -28.07 27.04 -52.36
C PHE A 191 -29.44 26.39 -52.42
N ALA A 192 -29.88 25.93 -51.25
CA ALA A 192 -31.22 25.37 -51.10
C ALA A 192 -31.86 25.92 -49.83
N ILE A 193 -33.11 26.39 -49.94
CA ILE A 193 -33.88 26.93 -48.80
C ILE A 193 -35.16 26.09 -48.66
N PRO A 194 -35.45 25.54 -47.46
CA PRO A 194 -36.70 24.83 -47.23
C PRO A 194 -37.88 25.81 -47.33
N LEU A 195 -38.92 25.40 -48.04
CA LEU A 195 -40.24 26.00 -47.99
C LEU A 195 -41.05 25.24 -46.94
N GLU A 196 -41.25 25.88 -45.79
CA GLU A 196 -42.05 25.38 -44.67
C GLU A 196 -43.51 25.83 -44.86
N ASP A 197 -44.47 25.02 -44.37
CA ASP A 197 -45.92 25.28 -44.46
C ASP A 197 -46.49 25.46 -45.88
N PHE A 198 -46.12 24.59 -46.82
CA PHE A 198 -46.67 24.59 -48.18
C PHE A 198 -48.07 23.97 -48.27
N GLN A 199 -48.85 24.41 -49.27
CA GLN A 199 -50.16 23.82 -49.56
C GLN A 199 -49.99 22.51 -50.33
N ALA A 200 -50.55 21.42 -49.83
CA ALA A 200 -50.61 20.12 -50.51
C ALA A 200 -51.56 20.19 -51.73
N GLY A 201 -51.19 19.54 -52.84
CA GLY A 201 -51.96 19.55 -54.09
C GLY A 201 -52.00 20.87 -54.86
N ALA A 202 -51.01 21.76 -54.69
CA ALA A 202 -50.98 23.11 -55.29
C ALA A 202 -49.80 23.31 -56.25
N ARG A 203 -49.97 24.19 -57.25
CA ARG A 203 -48.92 24.60 -58.20
C ARG A 203 -48.19 25.86 -57.72
N TYR A 204 -46.87 25.83 -57.73
CA TYR A 204 -46.01 26.97 -57.35
C TYR A 204 -45.17 27.47 -58.54
N TYR A 205 -45.00 28.79 -58.61
CA TYR A 205 -44.04 29.50 -59.47
C TYR A 205 -42.93 30.05 -58.58
N VAL A 206 -41.67 29.86 -58.95
CA VAL A 206 -40.50 30.23 -58.12
C VAL A 206 -39.39 30.83 -58.97
N ARG A 207 -38.73 31.87 -58.47
CA ARG A 207 -37.45 32.34 -59.04
C ARG A 207 -36.45 32.74 -57.96
N ALA A 208 -35.18 32.45 -58.22
CA ALA A 208 -34.07 32.79 -57.35
C ALA A 208 -33.67 34.28 -57.48
N PHE A 209 -33.11 34.85 -56.43
CA PHE A 209 -32.48 36.17 -56.47
C PHE A 209 -31.18 36.18 -55.67
N VAL A 210 -30.30 37.13 -56.00
CA VAL A 210 -29.06 37.41 -55.28
C VAL A 210 -28.84 38.92 -55.21
N VAL A 211 -28.34 39.41 -54.09
CA VAL A 211 -28.04 40.82 -53.84
C VAL A 211 -26.55 40.97 -53.59
N THR A 212 -25.96 41.97 -54.24
CA THR A 212 -24.61 42.46 -53.97
C THR A 212 -24.65 43.97 -53.84
N ARG A 213 -23.51 44.62 -53.58
CA ARG A 213 -23.45 46.09 -53.59
C ARG A 213 -23.82 46.73 -54.94
N MET A 214 -23.82 45.97 -56.04
CA MET A 214 -24.28 46.43 -57.36
C MET A 214 -25.81 46.40 -57.51
N GLY A 215 -26.53 45.82 -56.55
CA GLY A 215 -27.97 45.64 -56.59
C GLY A 215 -28.40 44.17 -56.64
N LYS A 216 -29.69 43.97 -56.89
CA LYS A 216 -30.36 42.67 -56.92
C LYS A 216 -30.43 42.13 -58.35
N SER A 217 -30.01 40.88 -58.53
CA SER A 217 -30.13 40.11 -59.76
C SER A 217 -31.11 38.96 -59.58
N LEU A 218 -31.83 38.62 -60.64
CA LEU A 218 -32.93 37.64 -60.64
C LEU A 218 -32.65 36.51 -61.62
N GLY A 219 -32.99 35.28 -61.23
CA GLY A 219 -32.99 34.11 -62.11
C GLY A 219 -34.31 33.93 -62.83
N GLU A 220 -34.35 32.99 -63.78
CA GLU A 220 -35.57 32.62 -64.50
C GLU A 220 -36.60 31.93 -63.59
N VAL A 221 -37.88 31.96 -63.97
CA VAL A 221 -38.96 31.33 -63.20
C VAL A 221 -39.08 29.84 -63.54
N ILE A 222 -39.22 29.00 -62.52
CA ILE A 222 -39.53 27.57 -62.62
C ILE A 222 -40.86 27.26 -61.93
N THR A 223 -41.58 26.25 -62.43
CA THR A 223 -42.87 25.80 -61.88
C THR A 223 -42.84 24.35 -61.41
N PHE A 224 -43.56 24.03 -60.33
CA PHE A 224 -43.74 22.66 -59.82
C PHE A 224 -45.07 22.46 -59.07
N ASP A 225 -45.48 21.20 -58.86
CA ASP A 225 -46.72 20.79 -58.18
C ASP A 225 -46.42 20.02 -56.88
N THR A 226 -47.22 20.20 -55.82
CA THR A 226 -47.06 19.49 -54.52
C THR A 226 -47.97 18.24 -54.43
N ASN A 227 -47.53 17.21 -53.69
CA ASN A 227 -48.27 15.95 -53.51
C ASN A 227 -49.53 16.12 -52.62
N GLN A 228 -50.50 15.20 -52.71
CA GLN A 228 -51.63 15.10 -51.76
C GLN A 228 -51.19 14.43 -50.45
N ALA A 229 -51.77 14.80 -49.30
CA ALA A 229 -51.35 14.30 -47.98
C ALA A 229 -51.94 12.90 -47.64
N PRO A 230 -51.18 11.99 -46.99
CA PRO A 230 -51.71 10.70 -46.49
C PRO A 230 -52.58 10.83 -45.22
N PRO A 231 -53.38 9.80 -44.88
CA PRO A 231 -54.29 9.83 -43.73
C PRO A 231 -53.58 9.73 -42.36
N ILE A 232 -54.05 10.54 -41.39
CA ILE A 232 -53.47 10.75 -40.04
C ILE A 232 -53.98 9.70 -39.01
N LEU A 233 -53.93 8.41 -39.33
CA LEU A 233 -54.44 7.36 -38.42
C LEU A 233 -53.30 6.46 -37.90
N GLU A 234 -53.04 6.45 -36.59
CA GLU A 234 -52.00 5.62 -35.99
C GLU A 234 -52.45 4.17 -35.82
N VAL A 235 -51.57 3.22 -36.16
CA VAL A 235 -51.76 1.79 -35.96
C VAL A 235 -50.58 1.21 -35.17
N SER A 236 -50.88 0.51 -34.08
CA SER A 236 -49.88 -0.11 -33.20
C SER A 236 -50.06 -1.61 -33.16
N LEU A 237 -48.96 -2.36 -33.34
CA LEU A 237 -48.95 -3.81 -33.22
C LEU A 237 -48.74 -4.22 -31.76
N GLU A 238 -49.54 -5.16 -31.26
CA GLU A 238 -49.41 -5.72 -29.91
C GLU A 238 -48.56 -7.00 -29.92
N ALA A 239 -48.17 -7.49 -28.73
CA ALA A 239 -47.44 -8.74 -28.61
C ALA A 239 -48.26 -9.92 -29.19
N HIS A 240 -47.59 -10.78 -29.94
CA HIS A 240 -48.22 -11.97 -30.52
C HIS A 240 -48.57 -12.99 -29.43
N GLU A 241 -49.67 -13.73 -29.62
CA GLU A 241 -50.17 -14.73 -28.67
C GLU A 241 -50.41 -16.06 -29.38
N GLN A 242 -50.57 -17.14 -28.61
CA GLN A 242 -50.88 -18.48 -29.13
C GLN A 242 -49.89 -18.97 -30.19
N VAL A 243 -48.60 -18.68 -29.98
CA VAL A 243 -47.54 -19.12 -30.90
C VAL A 243 -47.37 -20.62 -30.81
N THR A 244 -47.48 -21.29 -31.94
CA THR A 244 -47.16 -22.69 -32.12
C THR A 244 -45.94 -22.84 -33.03
N ASN A 245 -45.63 -24.07 -33.44
CA ASN A 245 -44.62 -24.31 -34.46
C ASN A 245 -45.05 -23.88 -35.88
N THR A 246 -46.35 -23.70 -36.14
CA THR A 246 -46.87 -23.42 -37.50
C THR A 246 -47.89 -22.29 -37.56
N SER A 247 -48.21 -21.68 -36.42
CA SER A 247 -49.20 -20.60 -36.35
C SER A 247 -48.87 -19.60 -35.25
N ALA A 248 -49.45 -18.40 -35.36
CA ALA A 248 -49.43 -17.38 -34.33
C ALA A 248 -50.60 -16.43 -34.52
N ARG A 249 -51.11 -15.85 -33.42
CA ARG A 249 -52.12 -14.79 -33.46
C ARG A 249 -51.45 -13.42 -33.33
N LEU A 250 -51.66 -12.57 -34.33
CA LEU A 250 -51.29 -11.16 -34.29
C LEU A 250 -52.46 -10.30 -33.85
N LYS A 251 -52.17 -9.20 -33.16
CA LYS A 251 -53.14 -8.20 -32.72
C LYS A 251 -52.64 -6.80 -33.02
N MET A 252 -53.53 -5.91 -33.39
CA MET A 252 -53.24 -4.49 -33.56
C MET A 252 -54.36 -3.62 -33.00
N ARG A 253 -53.98 -2.40 -32.66
CA ARG A 253 -54.87 -1.36 -32.17
C ARG A 253 -54.74 -0.10 -33.04
N THR A 254 -55.85 0.63 -33.15
CA THR A 254 -55.93 1.91 -33.87
C THR A 254 -56.34 3.04 -32.91
N THR A 255 -56.08 4.29 -33.26
CA THR A 255 -56.46 5.47 -32.44
C THR A 255 -57.98 5.57 -32.19
N GLN A 256 -58.38 5.86 -30.95
CA GLN A 256 -59.79 5.97 -30.55
C GLN A 256 -60.49 7.16 -31.21
N GLY A 257 -61.68 6.92 -31.79
CA GLY A 257 -62.68 7.96 -32.06
C GLY A 257 -62.84 8.44 -33.52
N ARG A 258 -62.30 7.74 -34.53
CA ARG A 258 -62.56 8.07 -35.94
C ARG A 258 -63.20 6.90 -36.72
N ASP A 259 -64.07 7.24 -37.65
CA ASP A 259 -64.75 6.30 -38.53
C ASP A 259 -63.74 5.62 -39.49
N MET A 260 -63.69 4.29 -39.43
CA MET A 260 -62.80 3.42 -40.22
C MET A 260 -63.41 3.05 -41.58
N THR A 261 -64.58 3.60 -41.93
CA THR A 261 -65.27 3.31 -43.19
C THR A 261 -64.39 3.69 -44.39
N GLY A 262 -64.03 2.70 -45.22
CA GLY A 262 -63.19 2.87 -46.41
C GLY A 262 -61.70 2.57 -46.23
N TYR A 263 -61.27 2.11 -45.06
CA TYR A 263 -59.93 1.58 -44.85
C TYR A 263 -59.88 0.07 -45.10
N ILE A 264 -58.73 -0.42 -45.56
CA ILE A 264 -58.36 -1.83 -45.63
C ILE A 264 -57.31 -2.08 -44.55
N GLU A 265 -57.66 -2.90 -43.57
CA GLU A 265 -56.80 -3.29 -42.46
C GLU A 265 -56.14 -4.67 -42.65
N GLY A 266 -54.88 -4.80 -42.25
CA GLY A 266 -54.19 -6.09 -42.33
C GLY A 266 -52.83 -6.13 -41.65
N PHE A 267 -52.22 -7.30 -41.74
CA PHE A 267 -50.88 -7.59 -41.25
C PHE A 267 -50.00 -8.05 -42.40
N LEU A 268 -48.72 -7.70 -42.32
CA LEU A 268 -47.66 -8.13 -43.20
C LEU A 268 -46.67 -8.97 -42.41
N TYR A 269 -46.13 -10.01 -43.03
CA TYR A 269 -45.11 -10.85 -42.42
C TYR A 269 -44.10 -11.37 -43.45
N SER A 270 -42.84 -11.52 -43.04
CA SER A 270 -41.77 -12.02 -43.92
C SER A 270 -40.66 -12.71 -43.12
N GLU A 271 -40.05 -13.74 -43.69
CA GLU A 271 -38.84 -14.38 -43.15
C GLU A 271 -37.57 -13.57 -43.47
N PHE A 272 -37.62 -12.73 -44.51
CA PHE A 272 -36.41 -12.13 -45.11
C PHE A 272 -36.41 -10.61 -44.99
N VAL A 273 -37.58 -9.98 -45.01
CA VAL A 273 -37.72 -8.53 -45.00
C VAL A 273 -37.94 -8.03 -43.57
N GLN A 274 -36.92 -7.41 -42.98
CA GLN A 274 -36.96 -6.92 -41.59
C GLN A 274 -38.03 -5.86 -41.31
N ILE A 275 -38.37 -5.06 -42.32
CA ILE A 275 -39.42 -4.03 -42.26
C ILE A 275 -40.41 -4.32 -43.39
N PRO A 276 -41.41 -5.20 -43.17
CA PRO A 276 -42.39 -5.54 -44.20
C PRO A 276 -43.23 -4.32 -44.62
N VAL A 277 -43.43 -4.14 -45.93
CA VAL A 277 -44.32 -3.13 -46.54
C VAL A 277 -45.08 -3.77 -47.70
N LEU A 278 -46.24 -3.22 -48.08
CA LEU A 278 -47.00 -3.69 -49.23
C LEU A 278 -46.17 -3.59 -50.51
N GLU A 279 -46.46 -4.46 -51.49
CA GLU A 279 -45.83 -4.51 -52.82
C GLU A 279 -44.34 -4.90 -52.86
N LYS A 280 -43.71 -5.15 -51.70
CA LYS A 280 -42.33 -5.67 -51.64
C LYS A 280 -42.30 -7.19 -51.80
N GLU A 281 -41.43 -7.67 -52.69
CA GLU A 281 -41.26 -9.11 -52.94
C GLU A 281 -40.86 -9.86 -51.65
N GLY A 282 -41.48 -11.02 -51.42
CA GLY A 282 -41.24 -11.85 -50.23
C GLY A 282 -41.98 -11.42 -48.95
N VAL A 283 -42.90 -10.46 -49.05
CA VAL A 283 -43.83 -10.08 -47.97
C VAL A 283 -45.19 -10.72 -48.19
N LEU A 284 -45.70 -11.43 -47.19
CA LEU A 284 -47.03 -12.04 -47.20
C LEU A 284 -48.03 -11.13 -46.46
N GLN A 285 -49.26 -11.10 -46.95
CA GLN A 285 -50.33 -10.23 -46.45
C GLN A 285 -51.48 -11.05 -45.88
N LYS A 286 -52.00 -10.65 -44.73
CA LYS A 286 -53.18 -11.26 -44.10
C LYS A 286 -54.15 -10.16 -43.69
N GLY A 287 -55.41 -10.25 -44.16
CA GLY A 287 -56.47 -9.35 -43.72
C GLY A 287 -56.73 -9.47 -42.22
N ALA A 288 -57.11 -8.36 -41.59
CA ALA A 288 -57.42 -8.35 -40.16
C ALA A 288 -58.92 -8.49 -39.90
N THR A 289 -59.27 -9.15 -38.80
CA THR A 289 -60.65 -9.30 -38.32
C THR A 289 -60.83 -8.40 -37.11
N LYS A 290 -61.92 -7.62 -37.07
CA LYS A 290 -62.24 -6.78 -35.91
C LYS A 290 -62.64 -7.67 -34.71
N SER A 291 -61.93 -7.53 -33.59
CA SER A 291 -62.26 -8.24 -32.34
C SER A 291 -63.08 -7.37 -31.39
N ALA A 292 -62.79 -6.07 -31.34
CA ALA A 292 -63.46 -5.09 -30.50
C ALA A 292 -63.33 -3.71 -31.14
N GLU A 293 -63.90 -2.68 -30.52
CA GLU A 293 -63.74 -1.32 -31.01
C GLU A 293 -62.25 -0.93 -31.07
N HIS A 294 -61.79 -0.48 -32.23
CA HIS A 294 -60.38 -0.13 -32.50
C HIS A 294 -59.36 -1.27 -32.33
N GLN A 295 -59.79 -2.54 -32.20
CA GLN A 295 -58.91 -3.69 -32.04
C GLN A 295 -59.16 -4.75 -33.10
N TYR A 296 -58.07 -5.24 -33.70
CA TYR A 296 -58.09 -6.16 -34.82
C TYR A 296 -57.08 -7.28 -34.59
N TYR A 297 -57.35 -8.46 -35.15
CA TYR A 297 -56.48 -9.62 -35.04
C TYR A 297 -56.39 -10.39 -36.35
N ALA A 298 -55.34 -11.19 -36.51
CA ALA A 298 -55.24 -12.17 -37.57
C ALA A 298 -54.51 -13.42 -37.07
N ASP A 299 -55.04 -14.57 -37.47
CA ASP A 299 -54.36 -15.85 -37.27
C ASP A 299 -53.48 -16.14 -38.50
N LEU A 300 -52.17 -16.16 -38.26
CA LEU A 300 -51.20 -16.65 -39.23
C LEU A 300 -51.15 -18.17 -39.13
N MET A 301 -51.34 -18.84 -40.27
CA MET A 301 -51.26 -20.29 -40.42
C MET A 301 -50.16 -20.65 -41.41
N ASP A 302 -49.77 -21.92 -41.46
CA ASP A 302 -48.77 -22.46 -42.40
C ASP A 302 -47.39 -21.78 -42.27
N LEU A 303 -47.06 -21.26 -41.08
CA LEU A 303 -45.73 -20.77 -40.77
C LEU A 303 -44.75 -21.95 -40.68
N ARG A 304 -43.48 -21.69 -40.99
CA ARG A 304 -42.43 -22.70 -40.83
C ARG A 304 -42.01 -22.78 -39.36
N PRO A 305 -41.80 -24.00 -38.82
CA PRO A 305 -41.24 -24.19 -37.48
C PRO A 305 -39.86 -23.61 -37.30
N ALA A 306 -39.55 -23.21 -36.06
CA ALA A 306 -38.24 -22.72 -35.66
C ALA A 306 -37.71 -21.55 -36.53
N LYS A 307 -38.62 -20.67 -36.95
CA LYS A 307 -38.32 -19.56 -37.85
C LYS A 307 -38.68 -18.22 -37.23
N ARG A 308 -37.82 -17.25 -37.55
CA ARG A 308 -38.04 -15.85 -37.29
C ARG A 308 -38.85 -15.24 -38.42
N TYR A 309 -39.95 -14.60 -38.08
CA TYR A 309 -40.75 -13.76 -38.95
C TYR A 309 -40.72 -12.31 -38.45
N TYR A 310 -40.54 -11.38 -39.36
CA TYR A 310 -40.74 -9.96 -39.10
C TYR A 310 -42.17 -9.61 -39.49
N VAL A 311 -42.90 -8.98 -38.57
CA VAL A 311 -44.35 -8.73 -38.70
C VAL A 311 -44.66 -7.25 -38.53
N ARG A 312 -45.68 -6.76 -39.23
CA ARG A 312 -46.11 -5.35 -39.20
C ARG A 312 -47.61 -5.25 -39.45
N ALA A 313 -48.29 -4.29 -38.83
CA ALA A 313 -49.68 -3.96 -39.18
C ALA A 313 -49.73 -2.82 -40.21
N TYR A 314 -50.78 -2.78 -41.02
CA TYR A 314 -51.03 -1.68 -41.96
C TYR A 314 -52.52 -1.32 -42.06
N LEU A 315 -52.77 -0.06 -42.43
CA LEU A 315 -54.08 0.48 -42.80
C LEU A 315 -53.96 1.22 -44.14
N GLN A 316 -54.84 0.95 -45.10
CA GLN A 316 -54.81 1.55 -46.44
C GLN A 316 -56.13 2.21 -46.79
N ASN A 317 -56.11 3.42 -47.37
CA ASN A 317 -57.27 4.05 -48.01
C ASN A 317 -56.88 4.68 -49.37
N GLN A 318 -57.77 5.47 -49.99
CA GLN A 318 -57.51 6.12 -51.28
C GLN A 318 -56.38 7.17 -51.26
N ALA A 319 -55.99 7.67 -50.08
CA ALA A 319 -54.94 8.67 -49.91
C ALA A 319 -53.56 8.05 -49.59
N GLY A 320 -53.48 6.79 -49.15
CA GLY A 320 -52.20 6.13 -48.88
C GLY A 320 -52.29 4.97 -47.88
N ILE A 321 -51.12 4.53 -47.40
CA ILE A 321 -50.96 3.42 -46.44
C ILE A 321 -50.19 3.91 -45.20
N VAL A 322 -50.67 3.55 -44.01
CA VAL A 322 -49.96 3.72 -42.74
C VAL A 322 -49.56 2.37 -42.19
N TYR A 323 -48.41 2.29 -41.52
CA TYR A 323 -47.88 1.06 -40.95
C TYR A 323 -47.48 1.23 -39.48
N SER A 324 -47.53 0.15 -38.71
CA SER A 324 -47.03 0.12 -37.32
C SER A 324 -45.50 0.05 -37.26
N GLU A 325 -44.92 0.11 -36.06
CA GLU A 325 -43.56 -0.41 -35.84
C GLU A 325 -43.49 -1.93 -36.10
N PRO A 326 -42.35 -2.46 -36.58
CA PRO A 326 -42.20 -3.89 -36.80
C PRO A 326 -41.94 -4.65 -35.49
N LEU A 327 -42.50 -5.86 -35.39
CA LEU A 327 -42.22 -6.81 -34.30
C LEU A 327 -41.58 -8.09 -34.88
N THR A 328 -40.87 -8.83 -34.03
CA THR A 328 -40.35 -10.16 -34.39
C THR A 328 -41.21 -11.26 -33.77
N LEU A 329 -41.62 -12.24 -34.57
CA LEU A 329 -42.30 -13.46 -34.17
C LEU A 329 -41.34 -14.64 -34.35
N HIS A 330 -41.27 -15.53 -33.36
CA HIS A 330 -40.47 -16.75 -33.42
C HIS A 330 -41.39 -17.97 -33.25
N THR A 331 -41.53 -18.80 -34.28
CA THR A 331 -42.30 -20.06 -34.17
C THR A 331 -41.54 -21.10 -33.36
N LEU A 332 -42.28 -21.97 -32.66
CA LEU A 332 -41.67 -22.99 -31.80
C LEU A 332 -40.94 -24.08 -32.61
N PRO A 333 -39.87 -24.68 -32.05
CA PRO A 333 -39.21 -25.83 -32.65
C PRO A 333 -40.13 -27.07 -32.69
N THR A 334 -39.85 -28.00 -33.59
CA THR A 334 -40.61 -29.26 -33.75
C THR A 334 -39.98 -30.46 -33.07
N LYS A 335 -38.76 -30.31 -32.57
CA LYS A 335 -37.96 -31.38 -31.98
C LYS A 335 -37.22 -30.86 -30.77
N VAL A 336 -36.92 -31.77 -29.85
CA VAL A 336 -35.94 -31.55 -28.78
C VAL A 336 -34.53 -31.36 -29.38
N PRO A 337 -33.57 -30.78 -28.63
CA PRO A 337 -32.19 -30.63 -29.12
C PRO A 337 -31.59 -31.95 -29.63
N GLN A 338 -30.80 -31.89 -30.70
CA GLN A 338 -30.19 -33.08 -31.30
C GLN A 338 -28.73 -33.26 -30.87
N GLU A 339 -28.31 -34.53 -30.86
CA GLU A 339 -26.96 -34.98 -30.53
C GLU A 339 -26.45 -34.47 -29.18
N VAL A 340 -27.29 -34.58 -28.15
CA VAL A 340 -26.86 -34.40 -26.76
C VAL A 340 -25.96 -35.57 -26.38
N ARG A 341 -24.67 -35.32 -26.17
CA ARG A 341 -23.68 -36.35 -25.85
C ARG A 341 -23.02 -36.07 -24.50
N LEU A 342 -22.62 -37.17 -23.88
CA LEU A 342 -21.73 -37.19 -22.73
C LEU A 342 -20.55 -38.06 -23.16
N ASP A 343 -19.44 -37.43 -23.51
CA ASP A 343 -18.37 -38.09 -24.28
C ASP A 343 -17.44 -38.90 -23.38
N HIS A 344 -16.98 -38.29 -22.29
CA HIS A 344 -16.13 -38.94 -21.30
C HIS A 344 -16.12 -38.15 -19.98
N TYR A 345 -15.47 -38.72 -18.97
CA TYR A 345 -15.10 -38.02 -17.75
C TYR A 345 -13.60 -38.12 -17.48
N ASP A 346 -13.08 -37.16 -16.73
CA ASP A 346 -11.72 -37.17 -16.19
C ASP A 346 -11.74 -36.78 -14.70
N ARG A 347 -10.54 -36.79 -14.08
CA ARG A 347 -10.32 -36.27 -12.72
C ARG A 347 -11.28 -36.84 -11.68
N LEU A 348 -11.58 -38.13 -11.82
CA LEU A 348 -12.35 -38.88 -10.85
C LEU A 348 -11.60 -38.93 -9.51
N THR A 349 -12.29 -38.63 -8.42
CA THR A 349 -11.79 -38.75 -7.05
C THR A 349 -12.82 -39.49 -6.20
N SER A 350 -12.56 -39.59 -4.89
CA SER A 350 -13.54 -40.13 -3.95
C SER A 350 -14.80 -39.26 -3.80
N HIS A 351 -14.77 -37.98 -4.17
CA HIS A 351 -15.88 -37.05 -3.95
C HIS A 351 -16.23 -36.19 -5.18
N SER A 352 -15.54 -36.33 -6.30
CA SER A 352 -15.72 -35.46 -7.46
C SER A 352 -15.38 -36.14 -8.77
N VAL A 353 -15.88 -35.59 -9.87
CA VAL A 353 -15.55 -36.00 -11.25
C VAL A 353 -15.87 -34.84 -12.20
N VAL A 354 -15.12 -34.71 -13.29
CA VAL A 354 -15.43 -33.73 -14.35
C VAL A 354 -15.89 -34.48 -15.59
N PHE A 355 -17.05 -34.11 -16.10
CA PHE A 355 -17.61 -34.65 -17.34
C PHE A 355 -17.46 -33.67 -18.49
N TYR A 356 -17.32 -34.20 -19.69
CA TYR A 356 -17.35 -33.45 -20.93
C TYR A 356 -18.46 -33.99 -21.84
N GLY A 357 -19.23 -33.08 -22.42
CA GLY A 357 -20.31 -33.41 -23.34
C GLY A 357 -20.56 -32.30 -24.34
N SER A 358 -21.51 -32.52 -25.23
CA SER A 358 -21.82 -31.59 -26.32
C SER A 358 -23.32 -31.55 -26.61
N VAL A 359 -23.76 -30.45 -27.24
CA VAL A 359 -25.10 -30.32 -27.83
C VAL A 359 -24.94 -29.75 -29.22
N SER A 360 -25.12 -30.56 -30.27
CA SER A 360 -24.82 -30.11 -31.65
C SER A 360 -25.84 -29.11 -32.21
N SER A 361 -27.12 -29.23 -31.86
CA SER A 361 -28.19 -28.42 -32.46
C SER A 361 -29.34 -28.17 -31.49
N ALA A 362 -29.85 -26.92 -31.48
CA ALA A 362 -31.09 -26.55 -30.81
C ALA A 362 -32.35 -26.79 -31.66
N GLU A 363 -32.19 -27.38 -32.86
CA GLU A 363 -33.25 -27.63 -33.85
C GLU A 363 -34.00 -26.36 -34.27
N GLY A 364 -33.24 -25.26 -34.39
CA GLY A 364 -33.74 -23.93 -34.72
C GLY A 364 -34.44 -23.19 -33.56
N GLY A 365 -34.63 -23.85 -32.41
CA GLY A 365 -35.05 -23.21 -31.16
C GLY A 365 -33.89 -22.58 -30.39
N VAL A 366 -34.12 -22.25 -29.13
CA VAL A 366 -33.11 -21.73 -28.20
C VAL A 366 -32.89 -22.76 -27.09
N ILE A 367 -31.63 -23.07 -26.77
CA ILE A 367 -31.34 -23.89 -25.60
C ILE A 367 -31.74 -23.08 -24.36
N THR A 368 -32.69 -23.59 -23.58
CA THR A 368 -33.17 -22.96 -22.35
C THR A 368 -32.42 -23.49 -21.13
N HIS A 369 -32.04 -24.77 -21.15
CA HIS A 369 -31.30 -25.45 -20.10
C HIS A 369 -30.35 -26.49 -20.70
N ARG A 370 -29.16 -26.66 -20.11
CA ARG A 370 -28.18 -27.69 -20.46
C ARG A 370 -27.43 -28.12 -19.21
N GLY A 371 -26.98 -29.37 -19.14
CA GLY A 371 -26.09 -29.82 -18.08
C GLY A 371 -26.10 -31.33 -17.87
N LEU A 372 -25.87 -31.75 -16.62
CA LEU A 372 -25.90 -33.15 -16.21
C LEU A 372 -27.09 -33.45 -15.31
N VAL A 373 -27.59 -34.67 -15.41
CA VAL A 373 -28.42 -35.31 -14.41
C VAL A 373 -27.73 -36.59 -13.93
N TYR A 374 -27.70 -36.87 -12.64
CA TYR A 374 -27.02 -38.03 -12.06
C TYR A 374 -27.76 -38.63 -10.86
N SER A 375 -27.53 -39.92 -10.58
CA SER A 375 -28.10 -40.63 -9.42
C SER A 375 -27.31 -41.90 -9.09
N THR A 376 -27.47 -42.42 -7.88
CA THR A 376 -27.00 -43.76 -7.46
C THR A 376 -28.04 -44.87 -7.69
N SER A 377 -29.30 -44.51 -7.97
CA SER A 377 -30.42 -45.46 -7.93
C SER A 377 -30.75 -46.16 -9.25
N SER A 378 -30.54 -45.51 -10.40
CA SER A 378 -30.95 -46.04 -11.71
C SER A 378 -30.30 -45.31 -12.88
N GLU A 379 -30.12 -46.02 -13.99
CA GLU A 379 -29.73 -45.50 -15.31
C GLU A 379 -30.86 -44.72 -16.03
N SER A 380 -32.11 -44.91 -15.60
CA SER A 380 -33.29 -44.25 -16.18
C SER A 380 -33.46 -42.82 -15.65
N LEU A 381 -32.44 -42.00 -15.87
CA LEU A 381 -32.35 -40.63 -15.38
C LEU A 381 -33.17 -39.66 -16.23
N THR A 382 -33.97 -38.83 -15.55
CA THR A 382 -34.60 -37.62 -16.07
C THR A 382 -34.35 -36.49 -15.08
N ILE A 383 -34.48 -35.22 -15.52
CA ILE A 383 -34.26 -34.06 -14.64
C ILE A 383 -35.16 -34.03 -13.40
N GLU A 384 -36.24 -34.81 -13.36
CA GLU A 384 -37.16 -34.93 -12.22
C GLU A 384 -36.76 -36.05 -11.25
N ARG A 385 -36.02 -37.06 -11.72
CA ARG A 385 -35.69 -38.28 -10.96
C ARG A 385 -34.24 -38.33 -10.48
N GLY A 386 -33.37 -37.47 -11.00
CA GLY A 386 -31.96 -37.39 -10.60
C GLY A 386 -31.58 -36.01 -10.06
N GLN A 387 -30.39 -35.92 -9.48
CA GLN A 387 -29.77 -34.65 -9.11
C GLN A 387 -29.27 -33.94 -10.38
N LYS A 388 -29.47 -32.62 -10.46
CA LYS A 388 -29.13 -31.83 -11.64
C LYS A 388 -27.97 -30.87 -11.38
N LEU A 389 -27.06 -30.77 -12.34
CA LEU A 389 -26.03 -29.74 -12.42
C LEU A 389 -26.20 -28.99 -13.75
N GLY A 390 -26.59 -27.72 -13.69
CA GLY A 390 -26.74 -26.87 -14.89
C GLY A 390 -25.42 -26.25 -15.33
N VAL A 391 -25.28 -26.04 -16.64
CA VAL A 391 -24.23 -25.25 -17.28
C VAL A 391 -24.87 -24.20 -18.20
N LEU A 392 -24.07 -23.36 -18.87
CA LEU A 392 -24.57 -22.33 -19.78
C LEU A 392 -25.49 -22.96 -20.85
N PRO A 393 -26.68 -22.39 -21.12
CA PRO A 393 -27.68 -22.97 -22.01
C PRO A 393 -27.42 -22.57 -23.47
N GLU A 394 -26.40 -23.17 -24.07
CA GLU A 394 -25.99 -22.94 -25.45
C GLU A 394 -25.70 -24.26 -26.17
N THR A 395 -25.54 -24.20 -27.48
CA THR A 395 -25.01 -25.32 -28.27
C THR A 395 -23.49 -25.39 -28.18
N GLY A 396 -22.90 -26.52 -28.57
CA GLY A 396 -21.47 -26.78 -28.51
C GLY A 396 -21.07 -27.57 -27.27
N ASP A 397 -19.76 -27.62 -27.04
CA ASP A 397 -19.16 -28.43 -25.98
C ASP A 397 -19.36 -27.78 -24.60
N PHE A 398 -19.38 -28.61 -23.57
CA PHE A 398 -19.43 -28.16 -22.19
C PHE A 398 -18.65 -29.11 -21.27
N SER A 399 -18.19 -28.55 -20.15
CA SER A 399 -17.64 -29.31 -19.03
C SER A 399 -18.50 -29.12 -17.79
N ALA A 400 -18.73 -30.18 -17.03
CA ALA A 400 -19.52 -30.15 -15.80
C ALA A 400 -18.77 -30.86 -14.66
N HIS A 401 -18.46 -30.10 -13.60
CA HIS A 401 -17.73 -30.60 -12.44
C HIS A 401 -18.70 -30.99 -11.33
N LEU A 402 -18.87 -32.30 -11.12
CA LEU A 402 -19.63 -32.83 -9.99
C LEU A 402 -18.73 -32.94 -8.77
N THR A 403 -19.23 -32.48 -7.62
CA THR A 403 -18.55 -32.52 -6.33
C THR A 403 -19.49 -33.08 -5.27
N SER A 404 -18.97 -33.35 -4.08
CA SER A 404 -19.75 -33.85 -2.93
C SER A 404 -20.40 -35.21 -3.17
N LEU A 405 -19.74 -36.06 -3.95
CA LEU A 405 -20.15 -37.45 -4.17
C LEU A 405 -19.76 -38.33 -2.98
N GLU A 406 -20.47 -39.43 -2.78
CA GLU A 406 -20.11 -40.43 -1.78
C GLU A 406 -18.94 -41.28 -2.29
N PRO A 407 -17.91 -41.58 -1.47
CA PRO A 407 -16.80 -42.44 -1.85
C PRO A 407 -17.17 -43.90 -2.06
N ASN A 408 -16.47 -44.57 -2.99
CA ASN A 408 -16.70 -45.98 -3.34
C ASN A 408 -18.16 -46.29 -3.72
N THR A 409 -18.82 -45.35 -4.37
CA THR A 409 -20.25 -45.42 -4.74
C THR A 409 -20.41 -45.38 -6.25
N GLN A 410 -21.23 -46.28 -6.78
CA GLN A 410 -21.58 -46.30 -8.19
C GLN A 410 -22.63 -45.23 -8.51
N TYR A 411 -22.38 -44.46 -9.56
CA TYR A 411 -23.26 -43.41 -10.07
C TYR A 411 -23.54 -43.63 -11.56
N PHE A 412 -24.71 -43.16 -11.97
CA PHE A 412 -25.13 -43.01 -13.35
C PHE A 412 -25.25 -41.52 -13.66
N ALA A 413 -24.81 -41.08 -14.83
CA ALA A 413 -24.92 -39.70 -15.29
C ALA A 413 -25.40 -39.62 -16.76
N LYS A 414 -26.21 -38.60 -17.07
CA LYS A 414 -26.60 -38.24 -18.44
C LYS A 414 -26.39 -36.76 -18.67
N ALA A 415 -25.96 -36.38 -19.86
CA ALA A 415 -26.13 -35.02 -20.34
C ALA A 415 -27.60 -34.77 -20.69
N TYR A 416 -28.09 -33.56 -20.48
CA TYR A 416 -29.40 -33.13 -20.94
C TYR A 416 -29.32 -31.74 -21.58
N ALA A 417 -30.21 -31.49 -22.53
CA ALA A 417 -30.44 -30.16 -23.09
C ALA A 417 -31.93 -29.97 -23.38
N ALA A 418 -32.45 -28.79 -23.08
CA ALA A 418 -33.84 -28.43 -23.27
C ALA A 418 -33.96 -27.23 -24.22
N ASN A 419 -34.92 -27.27 -25.13
CA ASN A 419 -35.39 -26.12 -25.89
C ASN A 419 -36.88 -25.88 -25.58
N GLU A 420 -37.53 -24.99 -26.33
CA GLU A 420 -38.95 -24.66 -26.14
C GLU A 420 -39.91 -25.81 -26.49
N TYR A 421 -39.43 -26.89 -27.16
CA TYR A 421 -40.22 -28.09 -27.45
C TYR A 421 -40.12 -29.12 -26.32
N GLY A 422 -38.93 -29.34 -25.76
CA GLY A 422 -38.73 -30.31 -24.68
C GLY A 422 -37.27 -30.64 -24.40
N ILE A 423 -37.03 -31.76 -23.73
CA ILE A 423 -35.71 -32.16 -23.22
C ILE A 423 -35.19 -33.39 -23.96
N ALA A 424 -33.96 -33.30 -24.45
CA ALA A 424 -33.18 -34.43 -24.94
C ALA A 424 -32.14 -34.86 -23.90
N TYR A 425 -31.79 -36.13 -23.90
CA TYR A 425 -30.80 -36.72 -23.01
C TYR A 425 -29.77 -37.52 -23.82
N SER A 426 -28.55 -37.61 -23.32
CA SER A 426 -27.57 -38.57 -23.82
C SER A 426 -27.87 -39.99 -23.36
N GLU A 427 -27.12 -40.96 -23.88
CA GLU A 427 -26.98 -42.27 -23.25
C GLU A 427 -26.38 -42.14 -21.84
N PRO A 428 -26.74 -43.03 -20.90
CA PRO A 428 -26.19 -43.02 -19.55
C PRO A 428 -24.72 -43.44 -19.56
N MET A 429 -23.94 -42.78 -18.73
CA MET A 429 -22.56 -43.14 -18.41
C MET A 429 -22.48 -43.57 -16.95
N THR A 430 -21.81 -44.70 -16.70
CA THR A 430 -21.64 -45.27 -15.36
C THR A 430 -20.21 -45.04 -14.87
N PHE A 431 -20.06 -44.65 -13.61
CA PHE A 431 -18.76 -44.50 -12.96
C PHE A 431 -18.85 -44.87 -11.48
N VAL A 432 -17.72 -45.20 -10.87
CA VAL A 432 -17.62 -45.51 -9.43
C VAL A 432 -16.59 -44.58 -8.82
N THR A 433 -16.98 -43.78 -7.83
CA THR A 433 -16.02 -42.90 -7.12
C THR A 433 -14.93 -43.71 -6.45
N GLU A 434 -13.75 -43.13 -6.29
CA GLU A 434 -12.64 -43.82 -5.65
C GLU A 434 -12.93 -44.06 -4.15
N PRO A 435 -12.44 -45.15 -3.54
CA PRO A 435 -12.51 -45.30 -2.09
C PRO A 435 -11.61 -44.28 -1.37
N ILE A 436 -11.95 -43.95 -0.12
CA ILE A 436 -11.04 -43.18 0.74
C ILE A 436 -9.78 -44.04 1.00
N GLY A 437 -8.63 -43.54 0.56
CA GLY A 437 -7.30 -44.07 0.87
C GLY A 437 -6.77 -43.55 2.20
N GLU A 438 -5.67 -44.12 2.69
CA GLU A 438 -4.94 -43.54 3.82
C GLU A 438 -4.25 -42.22 3.41
N PRO A 439 -4.01 -41.29 4.36
CA PRO A 439 -3.20 -40.11 4.08
C PRO A 439 -1.81 -40.54 3.60
N SER A 440 -1.18 -39.76 2.73
CA SER A 440 0.16 -40.08 2.23
C SER A 440 1.03 -38.83 2.09
N GLN A 441 2.32 -39.03 1.85
CA GLN A 441 3.31 -37.96 1.67
C GLN A 441 3.43 -36.99 2.87
N LEU A 442 3.43 -37.52 4.09
CA LEU A 442 3.80 -36.76 5.29
C LEU A 442 5.32 -36.53 5.31
N ARG A 443 5.72 -35.26 5.38
CA ARG A 443 7.13 -34.87 5.51
C ARG A 443 7.34 -34.12 6.81
N ILE A 444 8.41 -34.44 7.53
CA ILE A 444 8.87 -33.71 8.72
C ILE A 444 10.05 -32.83 8.32
N THR A 445 10.10 -31.64 8.91
CA THR A 445 11.27 -30.78 8.97
C THR A 445 11.43 -30.32 10.43
N PHE A 446 12.66 -30.07 10.86
CA PHE A 446 12.95 -29.64 12.22
C PHE A 446 14.16 -28.72 12.24
N ASN A 447 14.20 -27.84 13.23
CA ASN A 447 15.37 -27.01 13.53
C ASN A 447 16.34 -27.80 14.41
N GLN A 448 17.51 -27.23 14.71
CA GLN A 448 18.43 -27.82 15.69
C GLN A 448 17.70 -28.07 17.02
N ALA A 449 17.83 -29.28 17.56
CA ALA A 449 17.26 -29.63 18.85
C ALA A 449 17.98 -28.86 19.96
N THR A 450 17.23 -28.39 20.97
CA THR A 450 17.83 -27.82 22.18
C THR A 450 18.23 -28.93 23.15
N THR A 451 18.65 -28.56 24.36
CA THR A 451 18.99 -29.50 25.43
C THR A 451 17.79 -30.31 25.94
N ASN A 452 16.56 -29.78 25.81
CA ASN A 452 15.36 -30.39 26.38
C ASN A 452 14.11 -30.30 25.47
N SER A 453 14.24 -29.80 24.25
CA SER A 453 13.11 -29.66 23.34
C SER A 453 13.48 -29.75 21.85
N ILE A 454 12.50 -30.12 21.04
CA ILE A 454 12.60 -30.21 19.58
C ILE A 454 11.41 -29.47 18.96
N GLU A 455 11.68 -28.46 18.12
CA GLU A 455 10.65 -27.82 17.29
C GLU A 455 10.48 -28.61 15.99
N LEU A 456 9.27 -29.10 15.75
CA LEU A 456 8.91 -29.93 14.60
C LEU A 456 7.89 -29.20 13.72
N ARG A 457 8.05 -29.38 12.41
CA ARG A 457 7.12 -28.93 11.38
C ARG A 457 6.84 -30.08 10.44
N ALA A 458 5.58 -30.26 10.04
CA ALA A 458 5.21 -31.26 9.08
C ALA A 458 4.08 -30.79 8.17
N THR A 459 3.92 -31.44 7.02
CA THR A 459 2.86 -31.14 6.07
C THR A 459 2.19 -32.44 5.63
N VAL A 460 0.85 -32.46 5.66
CA VAL A 460 0.05 -33.50 5.00
C VAL A 460 -0.21 -33.05 3.56
N SER A 461 0.41 -33.71 2.58
CA SER A 461 0.33 -33.31 1.17
C SER A 461 -0.76 -34.07 0.39
N GLN A 462 -1.17 -35.24 0.86
CA GLN A 462 -2.27 -36.02 0.27
C GLN A 462 -3.14 -36.61 1.39
N GLU A 463 -4.43 -36.33 1.39
CA GLU A 463 -5.37 -36.80 2.43
C GLU A 463 -5.99 -38.17 2.12
N GLY A 464 -5.65 -38.77 0.97
CA GLY A 464 -6.28 -40.00 0.50
C GLY A 464 -7.77 -39.83 0.15
N GLY A 465 -8.22 -38.59 -0.09
CA GLY A 465 -9.60 -38.29 -0.38
C GLY A 465 -10.55 -38.36 0.83
N GLY A 466 -10.03 -38.49 2.06
CA GLY A 466 -10.79 -38.38 3.31
C GLY A 466 -10.39 -37.14 4.12
N THR A 467 -11.21 -36.73 5.08
CA THR A 467 -10.85 -35.58 5.94
C THR A 467 -9.91 -36.00 7.06
N ILE A 468 -8.84 -35.22 7.29
CA ILE A 468 -7.89 -35.49 8.38
C ILE A 468 -8.53 -35.12 9.73
N GLN A 469 -8.81 -36.14 10.54
CA GLN A 469 -9.48 -36.03 11.84
C GLN A 469 -8.49 -35.67 12.97
N SER A 470 -7.26 -36.19 12.90
CA SER A 470 -6.20 -35.91 13.86
C SER A 470 -4.83 -35.93 13.18
N ARG A 471 -3.92 -35.06 13.59
CA ARG A 471 -2.53 -35.04 13.14
C ARG A 471 -1.61 -34.58 14.25
N GLY A 472 -0.34 -34.95 14.17
CA GLY A 472 0.66 -34.56 15.17
C GLY A 472 1.97 -35.32 15.00
N PHE A 473 2.69 -35.48 16.10
CA PHE A 473 3.96 -36.19 16.14
C PHE A 473 3.94 -37.26 17.21
N VAL A 474 4.47 -38.44 16.89
CA VAL A 474 4.75 -39.51 17.85
C VAL A 474 6.26 -39.64 17.99
N TYR A 475 6.72 -39.91 19.21
CA TYR A 475 8.14 -39.95 19.51
C TYR A 475 8.49 -40.96 20.62
N SER A 476 9.72 -41.47 20.57
CA SER A 476 10.23 -42.42 21.57
C SER A 476 11.75 -42.40 21.61
N ALA A 477 12.33 -42.51 22.80
CA ALA A 477 13.77 -42.68 22.98
C ALA A 477 14.23 -44.15 22.89
N SER A 478 13.29 -45.10 23.02
CA SER A 478 13.58 -46.54 23.05
C SER A 478 13.06 -47.31 21.84
N HIS A 479 12.17 -46.73 21.04
CA HIS A 479 11.54 -47.39 19.88
C HIS A 479 11.84 -46.61 18.60
N ASN A 480 12.41 -47.28 17.60
CA ASN A 480 12.80 -46.67 16.32
C ASN A 480 11.64 -46.48 15.34
N GLN A 481 10.45 -46.97 15.66
CA GLN A 481 9.23 -46.76 14.87
C GLN A 481 8.08 -46.42 15.83
N PRO A 482 8.07 -45.21 16.41
CA PRO A 482 6.98 -44.81 17.29
C PRO A 482 5.64 -44.81 16.54
N THR A 483 4.59 -45.06 17.30
CA THR A 483 3.18 -45.09 16.88
C THR A 483 2.36 -44.32 17.91
N LEU A 484 1.04 -44.22 17.70
CA LEU A 484 0.12 -43.57 18.66
C LEU A 484 0.10 -44.22 20.07
N GLU A 485 0.65 -45.43 20.24
CA GLU A 485 0.82 -46.09 21.54
C GLU A 485 1.99 -45.54 22.37
N HIS A 486 2.85 -44.73 21.76
CA HIS A 486 4.01 -44.11 22.40
C HIS A 486 3.71 -42.66 22.81
N GLN A 487 4.73 -41.89 23.16
CA GLN A 487 4.56 -40.48 23.45
C GLN A 487 4.07 -39.76 22.19
N LYS A 488 3.05 -38.91 22.33
CA LYS A 488 2.49 -38.13 21.23
C LYS A 488 2.30 -36.67 21.60
N GLN A 489 2.40 -35.83 20.59
CA GLN A 489 2.09 -34.41 20.63
C GLN A 489 1.11 -34.10 19.50
N GLU A 490 -0.15 -33.85 19.85
CA GLU A 490 -1.19 -33.53 18.87
C GLU A 490 -1.02 -32.10 18.35
N ALA A 491 -1.37 -31.90 17.08
CA ALA A 491 -1.26 -30.62 16.36
C ALA A 491 -2.55 -30.29 15.56
N GLY A 492 -3.69 -30.78 16.05
CA GLY A 492 -5.03 -30.47 15.53
C GLY A 492 -5.52 -31.43 14.44
N SER A 493 -6.31 -30.90 13.50
CA SER A 493 -6.97 -31.62 12.39
C SER A 493 -6.82 -30.84 11.06
N GLY A 494 -7.30 -31.41 9.96
CA GLY A 494 -7.25 -30.80 8.61
C GLY A 494 -5.96 -31.06 7.82
N SER A 495 -5.92 -30.62 6.56
CA SER A 495 -4.77 -30.71 5.64
C SER A 495 -3.74 -29.60 5.85
N GLY A 496 -2.61 -29.72 5.16
CA GLY A 496 -1.60 -28.68 5.08
C GLY A 496 -0.55 -28.79 6.19
N SER A 497 0.08 -27.66 6.49
CA SER A 497 1.23 -27.61 7.39
C SER A 497 0.80 -27.47 8.85
N PHE A 498 1.53 -28.13 9.74
CA PHE A 498 1.35 -28.08 11.17
C PHE A 498 2.70 -28.14 11.89
N SER A 499 2.73 -27.70 13.13
CA SER A 499 3.96 -27.64 13.93
C SER A 499 3.67 -27.91 15.39
N ALA A 500 4.67 -28.45 16.10
CA ALA A 500 4.61 -28.65 17.53
C ALA A 500 6.01 -28.59 18.14
N ILE A 501 6.08 -28.34 19.44
CA ILE A 501 7.32 -28.40 20.23
C ILE A 501 7.21 -29.61 21.15
N LEU A 502 8.16 -30.54 21.03
CA LEU A 502 8.35 -31.60 22.02
C LEU A 502 9.16 -30.99 23.16
N SER A 503 8.63 -30.94 24.38
CA SER A 503 9.29 -30.35 25.56
C SER A 503 9.55 -31.39 26.65
N GLY A 504 10.48 -31.10 27.56
CA GLY A 504 10.79 -31.99 28.70
C GLY A 504 11.61 -33.22 28.31
N LEU A 505 12.34 -33.14 27.19
CA LEU A 505 13.21 -34.19 26.71
C LEU A 505 14.49 -34.26 27.53
N ARG A 506 15.11 -35.45 27.57
CA ARG A 506 16.40 -35.65 28.22
C ARG A 506 17.51 -35.12 27.32
N MET A 507 18.50 -34.45 27.91
CA MET A 507 19.71 -34.01 27.20
C MET A 507 20.53 -35.17 26.64
N ASN A 508 21.29 -34.94 25.57
CA ASN A 508 22.13 -35.95 24.91
C ASN A 508 21.42 -37.29 24.66
N THR A 509 20.14 -37.23 24.26
CA THR A 509 19.29 -38.41 24.07
C THR A 509 18.70 -38.37 22.66
N THR A 510 18.83 -39.47 21.93
CA THR A 510 18.23 -39.62 20.60
C THR A 510 16.76 -40.02 20.74
N TYR A 511 15.88 -39.20 20.17
CA TYR A 511 14.46 -39.46 20.02
C TYR A 511 14.15 -39.78 18.56
N TYR A 512 13.47 -40.90 18.33
CA TYR A 512 12.90 -41.24 17.04
C TYR A 512 11.55 -40.57 16.93
N VAL A 513 11.32 -39.78 15.89
CA VAL A 513 10.12 -38.96 15.70
C VAL A 513 9.45 -39.30 14.37
N ARG A 514 8.13 -39.43 14.37
CA ARG A 514 7.30 -39.56 13.17
C ARG A 514 6.14 -38.57 13.25
N ALA A 515 5.79 -37.94 12.13
CA ALA A 515 4.52 -37.24 12.01
C ALA A 515 3.43 -38.27 11.72
N TYR A 516 2.22 -38.05 12.23
CA TYR A 516 1.06 -38.88 11.93
C TYR A 516 -0.11 -38.03 11.42
N ALA A 517 -0.95 -38.64 10.60
CA ALA A 517 -2.25 -38.10 10.22
C ALA A 517 -3.26 -39.26 10.14
N THR A 518 -4.45 -39.02 10.67
CA THR A 518 -5.53 -40.00 10.77
C THR A 518 -6.74 -39.49 9.99
N ASN A 519 -7.25 -40.30 9.07
CA ASN A 519 -8.54 -40.09 8.42
C ASN A 519 -9.47 -41.28 8.70
N GLN A 520 -10.63 -41.35 8.04
CA GLN A 520 -11.61 -42.42 8.20
C GLN A 520 -11.05 -43.82 7.89
N ARG A 521 -9.98 -43.93 7.08
CA ARG A 521 -9.40 -45.20 6.67
C ARG A 521 -8.39 -45.75 7.67
N GLY A 522 -7.62 -44.86 8.32
CA GLY A 522 -6.55 -45.26 9.23
C GLY A 522 -5.59 -44.12 9.56
N THR A 523 -4.52 -44.48 10.29
CA THR A 523 -3.43 -43.56 10.63
C THR A 523 -2.20 -43.87 9.78
N PHE A 524 -1.76 -42.88 9.02
CA PHE A 524 -0.50 -42.93 8.29
C PHE A 524 0.58 -42.19 9.07
N TYR A 525 1.81 -42.66 8.94
CA TYR A 525 2.97 -42.08 9.60
C TYR A 525 4.06 -41.75 8.56
N SER A 526 4.77 -40.65 8.77
CA SER A 526 5.98 -40.36 7.99
C SER A 526 7.09 -41.38 8.23
N GLU A 527 8.18 -41.24 7.47
CA GLU A 527 9.47 -41.84 7.81
C GLU A 527 9.93 -41.42 9.21
N THR A 528 10.63 -42.32 9.89
CA THR A 528 11.23 -42.03 11.20
C THR A 528 12.44 -41.13 11.03
N HIS A 529 12.49 -40.06 11.82
CA HIS A 529 13.66 -39.19 11.94
C HIS A 529 14.29 -39.33 13.33
N PRO A 530 15.55 -39.80 13.43
CA PRO A 530 16.29 -39.77 14.68
C PRO A 530 16.83 -38.36 14.93
N ILE A 531 16.47 -37.77 16.07
CA ILE A 531 16.88 -36.42 16.47
C ILE A 531 17.52 -36.50 17.85
N THR A 532 18.77 -36.07 17.96
CA THR A 532 19.51 -36.07 19.23
C THR A 532 19.45 -34.70 19.87
N THR A 533 18.96 -34.62 21.10
CA THR A 533 19.00 -33.38 21.89
C THR A 533 20.44 -32.95 22.15
N GLN A 534 20.66 -31.65 22.26
CA GLN A 534 22.00 -31.11 22.40
C GLN A 534 22.69 -31.66 23.65
N ASN A 535 23.96 -32.04 23.50
CA ASN A 535 24.83 -32.37 24.61
C ASN A 535 25.55 -31.10 25.10
N ILE A 536 25.56 -30.88 26.41
CA ILE A 536 26.23 -29.75 27.05
C ILE A 536 27.13 -30.26 28.18
N SER A 537 28.23 -29.56 28.42
CA SER A 537 29.12 -29.82 29.56
C SER A 537 28.88 -28.83 30.70
N LEU A 538 29.48 -29.06 31.86
CA LEU A 538 29.52 -28.03 32.90
C LEU A 538 30.28 -26.78 32.39
N PRO A 539 29.99 -25.58 32.93
CA PRO A 539 30.76 -24.38 32.61
C PRO A 539 32.21 -24.50 33.12
N THR A 540 33.11 -23.68 32.58
CA THR A 540 34.52 -23.62 32.97
C THR A 540 34.88 -22.19 33.39
N LEU A 541 35.55 -22.07 34.54
CA LEU A 541 35.92 -20.80 35.16
C LEU A 541 37.42 -20.75 35.42
N SER A 542 38.03 -19.58 35.25
CA SER A 542 39.40 -19.34 35.67
C SER A 542 39.49 -18.98 37.16
N THR A 543 40.69 -19.07 37.73
CA THR A 543 40.95 -18.74 39.14
C THR A 543 40.59 -17.29 39.45
N VAL A 544 39.88 -17.08 40.57
CA VAL A 544 39.54 -15.73 41.03
C VAL A 544 40.79 -14.91 41.33
N THR A 545 40.79 -13.66 40.91
CA THR A 545 41.86 -12.69 41.20
C THR A 545 41.33 -11.58 42.11
N PRO A 546 41.70 -11.58 43.40
CA PRO A 546 41.40 -10.46 44.29
C PRO A 546 42.24 -9.21 43.96
N ARG A 547 41.66 -8.03 44.15
CA ARG A 547 42.29 -6.70 44.04
C ARG A 547 41.74 -5.78 45.13
N GLU A 548 42.47 -4.70 45.40
CA GLU A 548 42.04 -3.64 46.35
C GLU A 548 41.63 -4.22 47.72
N ILE A 549 42.46 -5.11 48.28
CA ILE A 549 42.18 -5.75 49.57
C ILE A 549 42.45 -4.73 50.68
N SER A 550 41.42 -4.45 51.48
CA SER A 550 41.48 -3.62 52.69
C SER A 550 41.21 -4.46 53.94
N SER A 551 41.09 -3.82 55.11
CA SER A 551 40.80 -4.52 56.35
C SER A 551 39.38 -5.10 56.39
N THR A 552 38.42 -4.57 55.61
CA THR A 552 37.02 -5.03 55.61
C THR A 552 36.40 -5.25 54.23
N LYS A 553 37.15 -5.03 53.14
CA LYS A 553 36.67 -5.20 51.77
C LYS A 553 37.69 -5.85 50.85
N ALA A 554 37.23 -6.46 49.77
CA ALA A 554 38.08 -6.92 48.67
C ALA A 554 37.29 -6.94 47.35
N LYS A 555 37.88 -6.48 46.24
CA LYS A 555 37.30 -6.67 44.91
C LYS A 555 37.77 -7.99 44.32
N LEU A 556 36.87 -8.71 43.68
CA LEU A 556 37.11 -10.01 43.05
C LEU A 556 36.85 -9.92 41.56
N ILE A 557 37.73 -10.55 40.79
CA ILE A 557 37.58 -10.73 39.34
C ILE A 557 37.53 -12.23 39.06
N GLY A 558 36.50 -12.67 38.36
CA GLY A 558 36.33 -14.03 37.86
C GLY A 558 36.12 -14.00 36.35
N GLU A 559 36.36 -15.11 35.68
CA GLU A 559 36.15 -15.22 34.23
C GLU A 559 35.53 -16.57 33.90
N LEU A 560 34.42 -16.52 33.16
CA LEU A 560 33.80 -17.68 32.54
C LEU A 560 34.45 -17.93 31.18
N THR A 561 35.34 -18.93 31.12
CA THR A 561 36.09 -19.27 29.89
C THR A 561 35.28 -20.14 28.93
N SER A 562 34.24 -20.82 29.41
CA SER A 562 33.28 -21.55 28.59
C SER A 562 31.96 -21.75 29.34
N ASN A 563 30.82 -21.60 28.66
CA ASN A 563 29.50 -21.96 29.19
C ASN A 563 29.16 -23.44 29.01
N GLY A 564 30.07 -24.24 28.44
CA GLY A 564 29.84 -25.65 28.15
C GLY A 564 28.76 -25.91 27.09
N GLY A 565 28.41 -24.90 26.29
CA GLY A 565 27.35 -24.97 25.27
C GLY A 565 25.93 -24.80 25.80
N GLY A 566 25.74 -24.54 27.10
CA GLY A 566 24.43 -24.29 27.75
C GLY A 566 24.22 -22.83 28.16
N HIS A 567 23.02 -22.50 28.63
CA HIS A 567 22.71 -21.17 29.16
C HIS A 567 23.11 -21.05 30.64
N ILE A 568 23.75 -19.94 31.01
CA ILE A 568 24.13 -19.67 32.40
C ILE A 568 22.94 -19.06 33.15
N HIS A 569 22.42 -19.76 34.16
CA HIS A 569 21.30 -19.30 34.98
C HIS A 569 21.75 -18.37 36.11
N ARG A 570 22.90 -18.66 36.70
CA ARG A 570 23.43 -17.97 37.88
C ARG A 570 24.94 -18.10 37.93
N TYR A 571 25.60 -17.06 38.38
CA TYR A 571 27.05 -17.04 38.57
C TYR A 571 27.44 -16.09 39.71
N GLY A 572 28.70 -16.11 40.11
CA GLY A 572 29.22 -15.16 41.09
C GLY A 572 30.39 -15.71 41.88
N PHE A 573 30.51 -15.27 43.13
CA PHE A 573 31.58 -15.65 44.04
C PHE A 573 31.03 -16.28 45.31
N ILE A 574 31.74 -17.28 45.81
CA ILE A 574 31.49 -17.91 47.10
C ILE A 574 32.76 -17.78 47.94
N TYR A 575 32.61 -17.42 49.20
CA TYR A 575 33.76 -17.18 50.07
C TYR A 575 33.48 -17.59 51.52
N SER A 576 34.52 -18.04 52.21
CA SER A 576 34.43 -18.44 53.61
C SER A 576 35.76 -18.18 54.35
N PRO A 577 35.72 -17.74 55.62
CA PRO A 577 36.90 -17.66 56.46
C PRO A 577 37.25 -19.01 57.13
N ARG A 578 36.38 -20.02 56.99
CA ARG A 578 36.53 -21.33 57.65
C ARG A 578 36.63 -22.49 56.66
N ASP A 579 35.78 -22.48 55.64
CA ASP A 579 35.76 -23.51 54.61
C ASP A 579 36.87 -23.21 53.58
N THR A 580 37.84 -24.13 53.49
CA THR A 580 38.98 -24.01 52.58
C THR A 580 38.64 -24.34 51.13
N SER A 581 37.44 -24.87 50.87
CA SER A 581 36.94 -25.15 49.52
C SER A 581 35.43 -24.87 49.48
N PRO A 582 35.01 -23.60 49.59
CA PRO A 582 33.60 -23.24 49.67
C PRO A 582 32.84 -23.77 48.45
N THR A 583 31.61 -24.22 48.67
CA THR A 583 30.64 -24.60 47.62
C THR A 583 29.33 -23.85 47.82
N ILE A 584 28.39 -24.00 46.88
CA ILE A 584 27.09 -23.35 46.95
C ILE A 584 26.13 -24.00 47.96
N GLU A 585 26.42 -25.22 48.41
CA GLU A 585 25.56 -25.99 49.32
C GLU A 585 26.01 -25.89 50.79
N GLY A 586 27.20 -25.34 51.06
CA GLY A 586 27.72 -25.15 52.41
C GLY A 586 27.36 -23.81 53.04
N ASP A 587 27.82 -23.58 54.28
CA ASP A 587 27.62 -22.33 55.04
C ASP A 587 28.46 -21.14 54.54
N ALA A 588 28.95 -21.19 53.30
CA ALA A 588 29.75 -20.13 52.70
C ALA A 588 28.88 -18.91 52.36
N ILE A 589 29.49 -17.73 52.33
CA ILE A 589 28.78 -16.50 51.96
C ILE A 589 28.82 -16.37 50.44
N HIS A 590 27.70 -15.95 49.84
CA HIS A 590 27.56 -15.83 48.39
C HIS A 590 27.38 -14.39 47.95
N LEU A 591 28.11 -14.00 46.90
CA LEU A 591 27.80 -12.85 46.07
C LEU A 591 27.32 -13.37 44.72
N SER A 592 26.02 -13.25 44.45
CA SER A 592 25.37 -13.88 43.30
C SER A 592 24.85 -12.85 42.30
N PHE A 593 24.97 -13.19 41.02
CA PHE A 593 24.47 -12.42 39.89
C PHE A 593 23.54 -13.29 39.04
N SER A 594 22.63 -12.64 38.31
CA SER A 594 21.72 -13.26 37.36
C SER A 594 21.89 -12.66 35.96
N GLY A 595 21.42 -13.37 34.95
CA GLY A 595 21.52 -12.96 33.54
C GLY A 595 22.66 -13.61 32.79
N GLU A 596 22.76 -13.27 31.50
CA GLU A 596 23.80 -13.80 30.62
C GLU A 596 25.18 -13.24 30.99
N VAL A 597 26.17 -14.12 31.08
CA VAL A 597 27.56 -13.76 31.31
C VAL A 597 28.43 -14.48 30.29
N SER A 598 29.35 -13.75 29.69
CA SER A 598 30.42 -14.30 28.86
C SER A 598 31.72 -13.56 29.21
N GLY A 599 32.80 -14.31 29.44
CA GLY A 599 34.08 -13.73 29.83
C GLY A 599 34.11 -13.23 31.28
N VAL A 600 34.71 -12.05 31.48
CA VAL A 600 35.10 -11.52 32.79
C VAL A 600 33.92 -10.90 33.54
N PHE A 601 33.80 -11.20 34.83
CA PHE A 601 32.87 -10.57 35.76
C PHE A 601 33.56 -10.18 37.08
N GLN A 602 32.99 -9.21 37.79
CA GLN A 602 33.59 -8.64 38.99
C GLN A 602 32.57 -8.43 40.12
N GLY A 603 33.05 -8.46 41.36
CA GLY A 603 32.23 -8.22 42.55
C GLY A 603 33.04 -7.67 43.72
N GLU A 604 32.44 -6.83 44.55
CA GLU A 604 33.07 -6.31 45.78
C GLU A 604 32.51 -7.04 47.01
N LEU A 605 33.41 -7.62 47.80
CA LEU A 605 33.10 -8.14 49.12
C LEU A 605 33.21 -7.01 50.14
N THR A 606 32.25 -6.90 51.05
CA THR A 606 32.23 -5.91 52.13
C THR A 606 31.92 -6.56 53.48
N GLY A 607 32.33 -5.94 54.58
CA GLY A 607 32.07 -6.46 55.93
C GLY A 607 32.93 -7.66 56.29
N LEU A 608 34.08 -7.83 55.62
CA LEU A 608 35.04 -8.89 55.94
C LEU A 608 35.65 -8.67 57.33
N GLY A 609 35.93 -9.78 58.02
CA GLY A 609 36.74 -9.79 59.23
C GLY A 609 38.15 -9.31 58.92
N ARG A 610 38.74 -8.55 59.84
CA ARG A 610 40.09 -7.98 59.70
C ARG A 610 41.15 -9.02 60.02
N ASN A 611 42.34 -8.88 59.43
CA ASN A 611 43.44 -9.84 59.57
C ASN A 611 43.00 -11.31 59.39
N THR A 612 41.97 -11.55 58.57
CA THR A 612 41.28 -12.83 58.44
C THR A 612 41.56 -13.38 57.04
N THR A 613 41.96 -14.65 56.99
CA THR A 613 42.14 -15.35 55.71
C THR A 613 40.78 -15.81 55.20
N TYR A 614 40.47 -15.49 53.95
CA TYR A 614 39.28 -15.93 53.23
C TYR A 614 39.66 -16.81 52.05
N TYR A 615 38.95 -17.92 51.89
CA TYR A 615 39.01 -18.79 50.72
C TYR A 615 37.84 -18.44 49.81
N VAL A 616 38.10 -18.27 48.52
CA VAL A 616 37.13 -17.80 47.53
C VAL A 616 37.17 -18.65 46.26
N ARG A 617 36.00 -18.90 45.69
CA ARG A 617 35.82 -19.48 44.35
C ARG A 617 34.82 -18.66 43.56
N ALA A 618 35.00 -18.60 42.25
CA ALA A 618 33.92 -18.23 41.35
C ALA A 618 33.06 -19.46 41.09
N TYR A 619 31.77 -19.26 40.81
CA TYR A 619 30.86 -20.33 40.43
C TYR A 619 29.96 -19.91 39.26
N ALA A 620 29.50 -20.89 38.49
CA ALA A 620 28.53 -20.72 37.42
C ALA A 620 27.67 -21.97 37.27
N ILE A 621 26.37 -21.77 37.01
CA ILE A 621 25.36 -22.82 36.90
C ILE A 621 24.74 -22.77 35.50
N ASN A 622 24.82 -23.87 34.77
CA ASN A 622 24.02 -24.11 33.56
C ASN A 622 23.04 -25.27 33.77
N GLU A 623 22.34 -25.69 32.71
CA GLU A 623 21.35 -26.78 32.76
C GLU A 623 21.99 -28.13 33.15
N ARG A 624 23.31 -28.29 33.01
CA ARG A 624 24.04 -29.49 33.43
C ARG A 624 24.35 -29.49 34.92
N GLY A 625 24.52 -28.33 35.53
CA GLY A 625 24.80 -28.18 36.96
C GLY A 625 25.78 -27.05 37.29
N VAL A 626 26.37 -27.13 38.47
CA VAL A 626 27.29 -26.12 39.01
C VAL A 626 28.75 -26.48 38.71
N SER A 627 29.53 -25.46 38.37
CA SER A 627 30.98 -25.51 38.25
C SER A 627 31.62 -24.46 39.16
N TYR A 628 32.88 -24.69 39.54
CA TYR A 628 33.64 -23.78 40.38
C TYR A 628 35.03 -23.55 39.79
N SER A 629 35.57 -22.34 39.95
CA SER A 629 36.99 -22.07 39.70
C SER A 629 37.87 -22.85 40.69
N PRO A 630 39.19 -22.93 40.47
CA PRO A 630 40.13 -23.25 41.53
C PRO A 630 39.95 -22.32 42.74
N VAL A 631 40.25 -22.82 43.94
CA VAL A 631 40.23 -22.02 45.17
C VAL A 631 41.37 -21.02 45.14
N TYR A 632 41.06 -19.78 45.48
CA TYR A 632 42.05 -18.76 45.82
C TYR A 632 41.91 -18.39 47.30
N SER A 633 43.00 -18.05 47.97
CA SER A 633 42.94 -17.52 49.35
C SER A 633 43.62 -16.16 49.42
N PHE A 634 42.99 -15.23 50.14
CA PHE A 634 43.57 -13.92 50.42
C PHE A 634 43.36 -13.57 51.89
N LYS A 635 44.22 -12.70 52.44
CA LYS A 635 44.12 -12.23 53.82
C LYS A 635 43.78 -10.76 53.84
N THR A 636 42.74 -10.38 54.59
CA THR A 636 42.42 -8.97 54.81
C THR A 636 43.52 -8.29 55.64
N ALA A 637 43.70 -6.99 55.44
CA ALA A 637 44.68 -6.24 56.21
C ALA A 637 44.32 -6.18 57.71
N SER A 638 45.33 -6.01 58.56
CA SER A 638 45.13 -5.62 59.96
C SER A 638 44.56 -4.21 60.06
N LEU A 639 44.00 -3.89 61.22
CA LEU A 639 43.53 -2.54 61.54
C LEU A 639 44.70 -1.54 61.47
N SER A 640 44.52 -0.45 60.73
CA SER A 640 45.54 0.58 60.53
C SER A 640 45.05 1.96 60.97
N ILE A 641 45.98 2.85 61.30
CA ILE A 641 45.68 4.25 61.63
C ILE A 641 45.00 4.93 60.43
N GLY A 642 43.85 5.57 60.67
CA GLY A 642 42.99 6.16 59.65
C GLY A 642 41.80 5.28 59.23
N ASP A 643 41.77 3.99 59.59
CA ASP A 643 40.62 3.13 59.32
C ASP A 643 39.41 3.55 60.15
N SER A 644 38.21 3.51 59.56
CA SER A 644 36.96 3.63 60.33
C SER A 644 36.76 2.38 61.19
N TYR A 645 36.58 2.54 62.50
CA TYR A 645 36.34 1.43 63.43
C TYR A 645 35.41 1.83 64.57
N GLN A 646 34.44 0.96 64.87
CA GLN A 646 33.44 1.13 65.95
C GLN A 646 32.88 2.56 66.06
N GLY A 647 32.52 3.17 64.94
CA GLY A 647 31.94 4.53 64.92
C GLY A 647 32.94 5.70 65.05
N GLY A 648 34.24 5.43 65.10
CA GLY A 648 35.31 6.44 65.04
C GLY A 648 36.35 6.12 63.95
N VAL A 649 37.47 6.85 63.98
CA VAL A 649 38.65 6.66 63.13
C VAL A 649 39.82 6.27 64.03
N VAL A 650 40.52 5.18 63.71
CA VAL A 650 41.68 4.73 64.50
C VAL A 650 42.77 5.79 64.49
N ALA A 651 42.97 6.44 65.63
CA ALA A 651 43.91 7.53 65.81
C ALA A 651 45.27 7.05 66.33
N TYR A 652 45.25 6.02 67.16
CA TYR A 652 46.44 5.40 67.72
C TYR A 652 46.18 3.92 68.00
N LEU A 653 47.21 3.09 67.84
CA LEU A 653 47.19 1.66 68.19
C LEU A 653 48.24 1.43 69.26
N PHE A 654 47.86 0.73 70.33
CA PHE A 654 48.79 0.45 71.43
C PHE A 654 49.95 -0.43 70.95
N THR A 655 51.14 -0.06 71.43
CA THR A 655 52.40 -0.77 71.23
C THR A 655 52.74 -1.58 72.48
N PRO A 656 53.65 -2.57 72.42
CA PRO A 656 54.02 -3.37 73.59
C PRO A 656 54.54 -2.56 74.81
N SER A 657 54.97 -1.31 74.60
CA SER A 657 55.39 -0.40 75.67
C SER A 657 54.25 0.41 76.30
N ASP A 658 53.05 0.37 75.72
CA ASP A 658 51.90 1.14 76.19
C ASP A 658 51.14 0.41 77.31
N ILE A 659 50.72 1.17 78.32
CA ILE A 659 49.85 0.66 79.39
C ILE A 659 48.50 0.31 78.76
N GLY A 660 48.02 -0.92 78.99
CA GLY A 660 46.79 -1.44 78.39
C GLY A 660 47.00 -2.29 77.13
N TYR A 661 48.23 -2.42 76.62
CA TYR A 661 48.52 -3.33 75.52
C TYR A 661 48.28 -4.81 75.90
N VAL A 662 47.58 -5.54 75.04
CA VAL A 662 47.36 -6.98 75.16
C VAL A 662 47.84 -7.66 73.88
N GLU A 663 48.78 -8.60 74.01
CA GLU A 663 49.33 -9.32 72.86
C GLU A 663 48.23 -10.05 72.07
N GLY A 664 48.22 -9.85 70.74
CA GLY A 664 47.23 -10.45 69.84
C GLY A 664 45.87 -9.74 69.79
N GLN A 665 45.64 -8.70 70.59
CA GLN A 665 44.42 -7.88 70.54
C GLN A 665 44.74 -6.47 70.02
N ALA A 666 43.86 -5.93 69.18
CA ALA A 666 43.99 -4.56 68.68
C ALA A 666 43.29 -3.61 69.64
N HIS A 667 44.07 -2.94 70.51
CA HIS A 667 43.61 -1.88 71.41
C HIS A 667 44.16 -0.53 70.94
N GLY A 668 43.46 0.56 71.27
CA GLY A 668 43.96 1.88 70.93
C GLY A 668 42.97 3.00 71.18
N TYR A 669 43.20 4.12 70.51
CA TYR A 669 42.30 5.28 70.56
C TYR A 669 41.65 5.56 69.22
N LEU A 670 40.36 5.85 69.26
CA LEU A 670 39.57 6.42 68.18
C LEU A 670 39.43 7.92 68.38
N ILE A 671 39.42 8.66 67.28
CA ILE A 671 38.85 10.00 67.21
C ILE A 671 37.49 9.94 66.50
N PRO A 672 36.55 10.85 66.80
CA PRO A 672 35.34 10.96 66.01
C PRO A 672 35.70 11.43 64.58
N PRO A 673 34.87 11.12 63.57
CA PRO A 673 35.02 11.71 62.24
C PRO A 673 35.14 13.25 62.34
N ILE A 674 36.03 13.86 61.55
CA ILE A 674 36.42 15.29 61.68
C ILE A 674 35.21 16.22 61.63
N GLU A 675 34.22 15.88 60.81
CA GLU A 675 32.96 16.62 60.66
C GLU A 675 32.04 16.57 61.90
N ARG A 676 32.36 15.72 62.89
CA ARG A 676 31.60 15.57 64.16
C ARG A 676 32.31 16.15 65.37
N TRP A 677 33.40 16.91 65.19
CA TRP A 677 34.16 17.48 66.30
C TRP A 677 33.40 18.62 67.00
N PRO A 678 33.69 18.89 68.29
CA PRO A 678 33.13 20.04 68.99
C PRO A 678 33.45 21.36 68.28
N ALA A 679 32.40 22.14 67.98
CA ALA A 679 32.51 23.33 67.15
C ALA A 679 33.08 24.55 67.90
N MET A 680 32.83 24.66 69.21
CA MET A 680 33.22 25.81 70.03
C MET A 680 34.55 25.55 70.77
N PRO A 681 35.39 26.57 71.00
CA PRO A 681 36.49 26.46 71.95
C PRO A 681 35.95 26.58 73.39
N TYR A 682 36.58 25.90 74.34
CA TYR A 682 36.16 25.82 75.73
C TYR A 682 37.29 26.25 76.66
N THR A 683 36.94 26.77 77.84
CA THR A 683 37.92 26.90 78.93
C THR A 683 38.35 25.51 79.40
N TRP A 684 39.56 25.41 79.95
CA TRP A 684 40.09 24.11 80.37
C TRP A 684 39.30 23.54 81.56
N GLY A 685 39.09 24.37 82.58
CA GLY A 685 38.48 23.97 83.86
C GLY A 685 38.64 25.06 84.91
N CYS A 686 38.89 24.67 86.15
CA CYS A 686 39.05 25.53 87.31
C CYS A 686 40.42 25.35 87.98
N ASP A 687 40.71 26.17 88.99
CA ASP A 687 41.94 26.10 89.76
C ASP A 687 41.93 24.86 90.67
N LEU A 688 42.61 23.81 90.24
CA LEU A 688 42.80 22.56 90.99
C LEU A 688 44.19 22.53 91.64
N SER A 689 44.35 21.76 92.72
CA SER A 689 45.67 21.53 93.33
C SER A 689 46.67 20.95 92.32
N PRO A 690 47.98 21.21 92.43
CA PRO A 690 48.97 20.56 91.57
C PRO A 690 48.90 19.03 91.70
N HIS A 691 49.08 18.31 90.58
CA HIS A 691 49.05 16.84 90.48
C HIS A 691 47.67 16.14 90.63
N THR A 692 46.56 16.88 90.70
CA THR A 692 45.21 16.27 90.64
C THR A 692 45.02 15.42 89.38
N THR A 693 45.37 15.92 88.18
CA THR A 693 45.27 15.15 86.93
C THR A 693 46.58 14.47 86.53
N GLY A 694 46.49 13.28 85.91
CA GLY A 694 47.63 12.57 85.32
C GLY A 694 48.08 13.11 83.96
N ILE A 695 49.34 12.84 83.59
CA ILE A 695 49.91 13.18 82.27
C ILE A 695 50.17 11.97 81.37
N LEU A 696 50.11 10.76 81.94
CA LEU A 696 50.52 9.51 81.29
C LEU A 696 49.40 8.93 80.43
N LEU A 697 49.75 7.97 79.58
CA LEU A 697 48.81 7.17 78.82
C LEU A 697 47.80 6.49 79.76
N GLY A 698 46.52 6.47 79.39
CA GLY A 698 45.43 5.88 80.17
C GLY A 698 44.77 6.82 81.20
N THR A 699 45.35 8.00 81.47
CA THR A 699 44.82 8.91 82.50
C THR A 699 43.76 9.88 82.00
N GLY A 700 43.56 10.01 80.67
CA GLY A 700 42.71 11.07 80.13
C GLY A 700 41.23 10.94 80.49
N ARG A 701 40.73 9.70 80.58
CA ARG A 701 39.34 9.42 80.95
C ARG A 701 39.05 9.88 82.37
N ASP A 702 39.88 9.48 83.32
CA ASP A 702 39.73 9.83 84.74
C ASP A 702 39.93 11.33 84.96
N ASN A 703 40.91 11.94 84.28
CA ASN A 703 41.08 13.40 84.29
C ASN A 703 39.81 14.12 83.82
N THR A 704 39.22 13.66 82.71
CA THR A 704 38.03 14.29 82.13
C THR A 704 36.84 14.17 83.09
N ILE A 705 36.65 13.01 83.73
CA ILE A 705 35.57 12.81 84.71
C ILE A 705 35.77 13.74 85.91
N MET A 706 36.96 13.74 86.51
CA MET A 706 37.28 14.59 87.65
C MET A 706 37.09 16.08 87.35
N ILE A 707 37.61 16.59 86.22
CA ILE A 707 37.43 18.00 85.86
C ILE A 707 35.95 18.32 85.63
N ALA A 708 35.19 17.41 85.02
CA ALA A 708 33.75 17.60 84.81
C ALA A 708 32.97 17.65 86.13
N GLU A 709 33.38 16.89 87.14
CA GLU A 709 32.68 16.82 88.43
C GLU A 709 33.10 17.95 89.40
N GLU A 710 34.36 18.40 89.35
CA GLU A 710 34.90 19.38 90.30
C GLU A 710 34.87 20.84 89.79
N CYS A 711 34.82 21.06 88.47
CA CYS A 711 34.89 22.39 87.86
C CYS A 711 33.56 22.88 87.26
N SER A 712 33.56 24.11 86.72
CA SER A 712 32.36 24.74 86.18
C SER A 712 31.74 23.96 85.00
N ASN A 713 30.42 24.13 84.84
CA ASN A 713 29.65 23.57 83.72
C ASN A 713 29.98 24.15 82.34
N THR A 714 30.92 25.11 82.28
CA THR A 714 31.43 25.73 81.05
C THR A 714 32.75 25.14 80.56
N SER A 715 33.36 24.23 81.31
CA SER A 715 34.63 23.59 80.95
C SER A 715 34.50 22.59 79.80
N ALA A 716 35.61 22.34 79.10
CA ALA A 716 35.67 21.37 78.02
C ALA A 716 35.28 19.96 78.49
N SER A 717 35.80 19.54 79.65
CA SER A 717 35.55 18.21 80.22
C SER A 717 34.07 18.03 80.58
N TYR A 718 33.41 19.07 81.13
CA TYR A 718 31.98 19.03 81.42
C TYR A 718 31.17 18.79 80.15
N TYR A 719 31.48 19.51 79.07
CA TYR A 719 30.80 19.33 77.78
C TYR A 719 30.99 17.92 77.22
N ILE A 720 32.23 17.42 77.20
CA ILE A 720 32.53 16.08 76.68
C ILE A 720 31.82 14.99 77.47
N LYS A 721 31.86 15.06 78.81
CA LYS A 721 31.23 14.06 79.69
C LYS A 721 29.70 14.02 79.53
N HIS A 722 29.05 15.18 79.57
CA HIS A 722 27.59 15.24 79.69
C HIS A 722 26.84 15.35 78.36
N TYR A 723 27.45 15.92 77.31
CA TYR A 723 26.74 16.26 76.08
C TYR A 723 27.32 15.67 74.80
N PHE A 724 28.61 15.34 74.74
CA PHE A 724 29.21 14.87 73.50
C PHE A 724 28.83 13.41 73.22
N ARG A 725 28.12 13.18 72.11
CA ARG A 725 27.64 11.86 71.64
C ARG A 725 27.87 11.73 70.15
N VAL A 726 28.70 10.77 69.73
CA VAL A 726 29.02 10.52 68.31
C VAL A 726 28.94 9.04 68.02
N SER A 727 28.29 8.69 66.89
CA SER A 727 28.12 7.33 66.39
C SER A 727 27.50 6.35 67.40
N GLY A 728 26.61 6.83 68.28
CA GLY A 728 25.95 6.02 69.30
C GLY A 728 26.78 5.76 70.56
N HIS A 729 27.97 6.37 70.68
CA HIS A 729 28.87 6.20 71.83
C HIS A 729 28.90 7.44 72.72
N GLU A 730 29.01 7.21 74.03
CA GLU A 730 28.99 8.24 75.07
C GLU A 730 30.22 8.31 75.98
N ASP A 731 31.13 7.36 75.81
CA ASP A 731 32.32 7.16 76.63
C ASP A 731 33.55 7.91 76.08
N TRP A 732 33.32 8.99 75.33
CA TRP A 732 34.34 9.91 74.83
C TRP A 732 34.94 10.74 75.97
N PHE A 733 36.23 11.06 75.89
CA PHE A 733 36.95 11.86 76.89
C PHE A 733 38.03 12.74 76.25
N ILE A 734 38.55 13.73 76.99
CA ILE A 734 39.64 14.58 76.52
C ILE A 734 40.97 13.87 76.80
N PRO A 735 41.85 13.70 75.80
CA PRO A 735 43.09 12.95 75.96
C PRO A 735 44.02 13.62 76.99
N SER A 736 44.71 12.81 77.78
CA SER A 736 45.85 13.26 78.59
C SER A 736 46.96 13.79 77.69
N ARG A 737 47.95 14.45 78.29
CA ARG A 737 49.10 14.97 77.56
C ARG A 737 49.81 13.90 76.71
N MET A 738 50.05 12.71 77.25
CA MET A 738 50.73 11.64 76.52
C MET A 738 49.83 11.00 75.46
N GLU A 739 48.54 10.77 75.75
CA GLU A 739 47.59 10.22 74.78
C GLU A 739 47.46 11.12 73.56
N PHE A 740 47.37 12.44 73.77
CA PHE A 740 47.27 13.37 72.66
C PHE A 740 48.59 13.51 71.90
N ALA A 741 49.75 13.40 72.56
CA ALA A 741 51.03 13.38 71.87
C ALA A 741 51.12 12.20 70.88
N ASN A 742 50.78 11.00 71.32
CA ASN A 742 50.78 9.79 70.51
C ASN A 742 49.84 9.91 69.28
N ILE A 743 48.66 10.50 69.46
CA ILE A 743 47.71 10.77 68.36
C ILE A 743 48.24 11.87 67.42
N ALA A 744 48.81 12.95 67.97
CA ALA A 744 49.30 14.08 67.19
C ALA A 744 50.52 13.73 66.33
N ASP A 745 51.30 12.72 66.71
CA ASP A 745 52.37 12.16 65.86
C ASP A 745 51.81 11.55 64.56
N GLN A 746 50.55 11.13 64.56
CA GLN A 746 49.84 10.59 63.39
C GLN A 746 49.10 11.66 62.58
N ARG A 747 49.30 12.96 62.87
CA ARG A 747 48.54 14.09 62.27
C ARG A 747 48.40 14.03 60.75
N ALA A 748 49.46 13.62 60.04
CA ALA A 748 49.46 13.59 58.58
C ALA A 748 48.58 12.47 58.02
N ARG A 749 48.56 11.30 58.68
CA ARG A 749 47.73 10.16 58.30
C ARG A 749 46.26 10.38 58.63
N LEU A 750 46.00 11.08 59.74
CA LEU A 750 44.66 11.38 60.23
C LEU A 750 44.07 12.66 59.64
N GLY A 751 44.87 13.49 58.97
CA GLY A 751 44.44 14.79 58.47
C GLY A 751 44.01 15.75 59.58
N LEU A 752 44.70 15.76 60.74
CA LEU A 752 44.31 16.61 61.87
C LEU A 752 44.45 18.10 61.50
N PRO A 753 43.38 18.92 61.67
CA PRO A 753 43.41 20.34 61.38
C PRO A 753 44.42 21.12 62.23
N THR A 754 44.90 22.22 61.69
CA THR A 754 45.77 23.16 62.42
C THR A 754 44.99 23.88 63.51
N GLY A 755 45.56 23.96 64.71
CA GLY A 755 44.93 24.62 65.85
C GLY A 755 45.56 24.24 67.18
N GLU A 756 45.07 24.89 68.25
CA GLU A 756 45.43 24.55 69.62
C GLU A 756 44.28 23.82 70.30
N TYR A 757 44.61 22.68 70.92
CA TYR A 757 43.63 21.76 71.49
C TYR A 757 43.98 21.43 72.93
N TRP A 758 43.04 21.56 73.87
CA TRP A 758 43.27 21.20 75.26
C TRP A 758 43.57 19.70 75.40
N THR A 759 44.52 19.38 76.28
CA THR A 759 44.63 18.05 76.90
C THR A 759 43.87 18.08 78.22
N SER A 760 43.54 16.94 78.80
CA SER A 760 42.94 16.84 80.13
C SER A 760 43.97 16.94 81.27
N SER A 761 45.24 17.21 80.95
CA SER A 761 46.32 17.26 81.93
C SER A 761 46.65 18.69 82.35
N GLN A 762 46.61 18.95 83.65
CA GLN A 762 47.09 20.19 84.24
C GLN A 762 48.61 20.21 84.39
N LYS A 763 49.18 21.41 84.41
CA LYS A 763 50.59 21.62 84.77
C LYS A 763 50.74 22.04 86.21
N ASP A 764 49.96 23.03 86.62
CA ASP A 764 49.96 23.61 87.97
C ASP A 764 48.56 24.16 88.28
N LYS A 765 48.45 24.95 89.35
CA LYS A 765 47.17 25.47 89.84
C LYS A 765 46.44 26.29 88.77
N GLU A 766 47.15 27.11 88.01
CA GLU A 766 46.57 28.11 87.10
C GLU A 766 46.71 27.73 85.62
N GLN A 767 47.61 26.80 85.29
CA GLN A 767 47.94 26.44 83.91
C GLN A 767 47.67 24.97 83.56
N ALA A 768 47.33 24.73 82.29
CA ALA A 768 47.12 23.39 81.73
C ALA A 768 47.87 23.17 80.43
N TYR A 769 48.09 21.89 80.08
CA TYR A 769 48.75 21.51 78.84
C TYR A 769 47.77 21.52 77.66
N TYR A 770 48.23 22.02 76.52
CA TYR A 770 47.52 21.93 75.25
C TYR A 770 48.46 21.42 74.15
N MET A 771 47.87 20.87 73.09
CA MET A 771 48.57 20.44 71.88
C MET A 771 48.37 21.48 70.78
N SER A 772 49.46 22.06 70.29
CA SER A 772 49.48 22.89 69.08
C SER A 772 49.80 22.01 67.88
N ILE A 773 48.86 21.91 66.94
CA ILE A 773 49.00 21.13 65.70
C ILE A 773 49.18 22.12 64.55
N THR A 774 50.25 21.92 63.78
CA THR A 774 50.53 22.60 62.51
C THR A 774 50.72 21.56 61.41
N PRO A 775 50.73 21.95 60.12
CA PRO A 775 50.95 20.99 59.04
C PRO A 775 52.27 20.23 59.17
N THR A 776 53.31 20.87 59.72
CA THR A 776 54.66 20.29 59.80
C THR A 776 55.03 19.77 61.17
N THR A 777 54.42 20.24 62.27
CA THR A 777 54.82 19.87 63.64
C THR A 777 53.64 19.81 64.61
N SER A 778 53.74 18.95 65.62
CA SER A 778 52.92 18.95 66.83
C SER A 778 53.80 19.34 68.02
N ARG A 779 53.33 20.26 68.89
CA ARG A 779 54.08 20.70 70.07
C ARG A 779 53.17 20.85 71.28
N ILE A 780 53.66 20.42 72.43
CA ILE A 780 52.97 20.61 73.71
C ILE A 780 53.27 22.03 74.21
N GLY A 781 52.21 22.79 74.46
CA GLY A 781 52.24 24.11 75.07
C GLY A 781 51.58 24.12 76.45
N VAL A 782 51.66 25.28 77.11
CA VAL A 782 51.06 25.53 78.42
C VAL A 782 50.32 26.86 78.33
N ALA A 783 49.09 26.90 78.79
CA ALA A 783 48.25 28.10 78.76
C ALA A 783 47.41 28.23 80.04
N GLY A 784 46.92 29.44 80.31
CA GLY A 784 46.05 29.69 81.46
C GLY A 784 44.72 28.94 81.33
N LYS A 785 44.20 28.39 82.43
CA LYS A 785 42.96 27.59 82.41
C LYS A 785 41.71 28.37 81.98
N SER A 786 41.75 29.70 82.05
CA SER A 786 40.70 30.62 81.60
C SER A 786 40.72 30.91 80.10
N GLU A 787 41.79 30.55 79.37
CA GLU A 787 41.83 30.66 77.92
C GLU A 787 40.91 29.63 77.26
N THR A 788 40.38 29.93 76.07
CA THR A 788 39.57 28.99 75.31
C THR A 788 40.39 28.30 74.22
N LYS A 789 40.31 26.97 74.14
CA LYS A 789 40.94 26.16 73.08
C LYS A 789 39.99 25.06 72.61
N LYS A 790 40.25 24.48 71.44
CA LYS A 790 39.44 23.39 70.89
C LYS A 790 39.71 22.08 71.66
N VAL A 791 38.93 21.04 71.41
CA VAL A 791 39.20 19.69 71.94
C VAL A 791 39.00 18.65 70.86
N ILE A 792 39.83 17.61 70.88
CA ILE A 792 39.65 16.39 70.09
C ILE A 792 39.31 15.29 71.09
N PRO A 793 38.03 14.91 71.23
CA PRO A 793 37.65 13.82 72.09
C PRO A 793 38.21 12.52 71.55
N ILE A 794 38.60 11.62 72.45
CA ILE A 794 39.07 10.29 72.10
C ILE A 794 38.23 9.24 72.81
N ARG A 795 38.22 8.03 72.25
CA ARG A 795 37.59 6.86 72.86
C ARG A 795 38.55 5.68 72.76
N GLU A 796 38.63 4.91 73.82
CA GLU A 796 39.40 3.66 73.84
C GLU A 796 38.58 2.53 73.18
N PHE A 797 39.24 1.58 72.54
CA PHE A 797 38.60 0.43 71.88
C PHE A 797 39.38 -0.86 72.05
#